data_AF-A0A940NW75-F1
#
_entry.id   AF-A0A940NW75-F1
#
_cell.length_a   1.000
_cell.length_b   1.000
_cell.length_c   1.000
_cell.angle_alpha   90.00
_cell.angle_beta   90.00
_cell.angle_gamma   90.00
#
_symmetry.space_group_name_H-M   'P 1'
#
loop_
_entity.id
_entity.type
_entity.pdbx_description
1 polymer ?
#
loop_
_entity_poly.entity_id
_entity_poly.type
_entity_poly.pdbx_seq_one_letter_code
_entity_poly.pdbx_strand_id
1 'polypeptide(L)'
;YAAKRLECGAVVGAAPSYNVRRECPAAGDVVVLLGGRTGRDGIGGATSSSKSHNMKSLATMASEVQKGNAPEERKIQRLFRDPAVTRLIKRCNDFGAGGVSVAIGELADGLKIDLDAVRKKYDGLDGTELAISESQERMAVVVAAEDADKFIEYAEKENLEAYRVAVVTEEARMVMSWKGQTIANLSRDFLNTNGADKHTTVEVAEKQPNTDKVLYGNLREMAADLRTASRRGLVERFDGSIGAGSVLMPFGGKTQKTPAQSMAALLPTLPGQRTEQGSVMSWALEPDIMSEDPYKGAKYAVYNSMAKLVAAGADYKAAYLTLQEFFERLRNETTRWGKPFAALLGSMDAQLELDAAAIGGKDSMSGSFLDKDVPPTLISFAIAPINGGDVISPEFKEAGHPVYLFSATEPTAKAVKEMWENFHALCQKGIVKAAWAVENGLAEAVMKMSFGNEIGFASEIDWKDSAWFTQFYNGASIVAELTEDVDGATKLGTTTVSAVIKLGNEEATIAELCAINEGVLEGIYATNAPAKGETPVFSYDKGTTSAPAIKCARPKVLIPVFPGTNCEYDSAKAMENAGAEADIVVIRNLSADDVARSVETVASKIAESQMIFIPGGFSGGDEPDGSAKFITSFFRNPAVKEQVTKLLEQRDGLMLGICNG
;
A
#
# COMPACT_ATOMS: atom_id res chain seq x y z
N TYR A 1 13.35 -13.97 -18.61
CA TYR A 1 13.91 -13.31 -17.43
C TYR A 1 15.41 -13.14 -17.61
N ALA A 2 15.97 -11.96 -17.30
CA ALA A 2 17.41 -11.68 -17.36
C ALA A 2 18.10 -11.74 -15.97
N ALA A 3 17.34 -11.51 -14.90
CA ALA A 3 17.75 -11.62 -13.50
C ALA A 3 16.50 -11.83 -12.61
N LYS A 4 16.70 -12.16 -11.33
CA LYS A 4 15.66 -12.11 -10.31
C LYS A 4 15.47 -10.65 -9.86
N ARG A 5 14.22 -10.22 -9.68
CA ARG A 5 13.85 -8.85 -9.27
C ARG A 5 13.13 -8.86 -7.93
N LEU A 6 13.21 -7.74 -7.22
CA LEU A 6 12.49 -7.49 -5.98
C LEU A 6 11.20 -6.74 -6.32
N GLU A 7 10.07 -7.31 -5.94
CA GLU A 7 8.77 -6.65 -5.94
C GLU A 7 8.26 -6.67 -4.49
N CYS A 8 8.07 -5.49 -3.92
CA CYS A 8 7.61 -5.34 -2.54
C CYS A 8 6.42 -4.38 -2.53
N GLY A 9 5.34 -4.81 -1.86
CA GLY A 9 4.17 -3.98 -1.58
C GLY A 9 3.92 -3.96 -0.08
N ALA A 10 3.46 -2.82 0.43
CA ALA A 10 3.03 -2.64 1.80
C ALA A 10 1.62 -2.08 1.83
N VAL A 11 0.80 -2.55 2.77
CA VAL A 11 -0.58 -2.14 2.93
C VAL A 11 -0.82 -1.78 4.39
N VAL A 12 -1.42 -0.63 4.63
CA VAL A 12 -1.92 -0.24 5.95
C VAL A 12 -3.44 -0.35 5.92
N GLY A 13 -3.98 -1.20 6.81
CA GLY A 13 -5.41 -1.40 6.99
C GLY A 13 -5.83 -1.01 8.40
N ALA A 14 -7.09 -0.59 8.55
CA ALA A 14 -7.67 -0.28 9.85
C ALA A 14 -9.05 -0.96 9.99
N ALA A 15 -9.34 -1.44 11.20
CA ALA A 15 -10.63 -1.97 11.57
C ALA A 15 -11.02 -1.47 12.96
N PRO A 16 -12.30 -1.15 13.22
CA PRO A 16 -12.75 -0.83 14.58
C PRO A 16 -12.47 -2.01 15.52
N SER A 17 -11.87 -1.74 16.68
CA SER A 17 -11.46 -2.80 17.62
C SER A 17 -12.62 -3.70 18.05
N TYR A 18 -13.81 -3.13 18.22
CA TYR A 18 -15.04 -3.85 18.58
C TYR A 18 -15.60 -4.75 17.45
N ASN A 19 -15.04 -4.70 16.24
CA ASN A 19 -15.39 -5.63 15.16
C ASN A 19 -14.48 -6.87 15.14
N VAL A 20 -13.35 -6.84 15.86
CA VAL A 20 -12.38 -7.92 15.87
C VAL A 20 -12.69 -8.89 17.00
N ARG A 21 -13.00 -10.15 16.67
CA ARG A 21 -13.07 -11.25 17.65
C ARG A 21 -11.70 -11.94 17.74
N ARG A 22 -11.27 -12.21 18.96
CA ARG A 22 -10.04 -12.96 19.26
C ARG A 22 -10.38 -14.28 19.92
N GLU A 23 -11.24 -15.05 19.27
CA GLU A 23 -11.68 -16.37 19.75
C GLU A 23 -10.90 -17.49 19.06
N CYS A 24 -10.81 -18.64 19.72
CA CYS A 24 -10.33 -19.87 19.08
C CYS A 24 -11.52 -20.64 18.49
N PRO A 25 -11.39 -21.17 17.27
CA PRO A 25 -12.38 -22.08 16.70
C PRO A 25 -12.66 -23.27 17.62
N ALA A 26 -13.93 -23.64 17.74
CA ALA A 26 -14.41 -24.76 18.53
C ALA A 26 -14.97 -25.86 17.63
N ALA A 27 -15.02 -27.10 18.13
CA ALA A 27 -15.62 -28.20 17.39
C ALA A 27 -17.08 -27.88 16.99
N GLY A 28 -17.43 -28.20 15.74
CA GLY A 28 -18.71 -27.85 15.14
C GLY A 28 -18.71 -26.52 14.38
N ASP A 29 -17.73 -25.64 14.60
CA ASP A 29 -17.58 -24.43 13.79
C ASP A 29 -17.36 -24.78 12.31
N VAL A 30 -17.86 -23.92 11.44
CA VAL A 30 -17.88 -24.14 9.98
C VAL A 30 -16.84 -23.25 9.32
N VAL A 31 -16.08 -23.83 8.40
CA VAL A 31 -15.19 -23.09 7.49
C VAL A 31 -15.91 -22.83 6.19
N VAL A 32 -16.04 -21.56 5.85
CA VAL A 32 -16.60 -21.05 4.59
C VAL A 32 -15.46 -20.61 3.69
N LEU A 33 -15.44 -21.08 2.44
CA LEU A 33 -14.60 -20.55 1.39
C LEU A 33 -15.36 -19.42 0.70
N LEU A 34 -14.74 -18.24 0.67
CA LEU A 34 -15.28 -17.01 0.13
C LEU A 34 -14.44 -16.55 -1.07
N GLY A 35 -15.09 -16.13 -2.16
CA GLY A 35 -14.45 -15.48 -3.30
C GLY A 35 -14.27 -16.38 -4.53
N GLY A 36 -13.11 -16.27 -5.18
CA GLY A 36 -12.81 -16.85 -6.48
C GLY A 36 -12.94 -18.38 -6.56
N ARG A 37 -13.21 -18.90 -7.78
CA ARG A 37 -13.22 -20.34 -8.07
C ARG A 37 -11.81 -20.89 -8.24
N THR A 38 -11.63 -22.19 -7.98
CA THR A 38 -10.34 -22.87 -8.03
C THR A 38 -9.98 -23.33 -9.45
N GLY A 39 -8.80 -22.96 -9.93
CA GLY A 39 -8.17 -23.43 -11.17
C GLY A 39 -6.83 -24.13 -10.93
N ARG A 40 -6.12 -24.53 -12.00
CA ARG A 40 -4.72 -24.97 -11.95
C ARG A 40 -3.76 -23.78 -11.88
N ASP A 41 -3.97 -22.92 -10.89
CA ASP A 41 -3.23 -21.68 -10.73
C ASP A 41 -2.19 -21.88 -9.61
N GLY A 42 -0.92 -21.64 -9.92
CA GLY A 42 0.16 -21.64 -8.92
C GLY A 42 0.41 -22.99 -8.23
N ILE A 43 -0.02 -24.12 -8.82
CA ILE A 43 0.23 -25.45 -8.24
C ILE A 43 1.73 -25.69 -8.12
N GLY A 44 2.24 -25.69 -6.88
CA GLY A 44 3.67 -25.81 -6.57
C GLY A 44 4.44 -24.49 -6.54
N GLY A 45 3.78 -23.34 -6.57
CA GLY A 45 4.37 -21.99 -6.54
C GLY A 45 5.25 -21.73 -5.30
N ALA A 46 4.83 -22.20 -4.13
CA ALA A 46 5.66 -22.16 -2.91
C ALA A 46 6.99 -22.93 -3.08
N THR A 47 6.94 -24.06 -3.78
CA THR A 47 8.11 -24.91 -4.02
C THR A 47 8.97 -24.34 -5.15
N SER A 48 8.37 -23.66 -6.14
CA SER A 48 9.06 -23.05 -7.27
C SER A 48 9.74 -21.73 -6.90
N SER A 49 9.12 -20.89 -6.05
CA SER A 49 9.72 -19.67 -5.49
C SER A 49 10.95 -19.96 -4.60
N SER A 50 11.00 -21.17 -4.02
CA SER A 50 12.14 -21.71 -3.29
C SER A 50 13.21 -22.36 -4.19
N LYS A 51 12.91 -22.65 -5.47
CA LYS A 51 13.84 -23.21 -6.45
C LYS A 51 14.57 -22.09 -7.19
N SER A 52 15.82 -22.35 -7.58
CA SER A 52 16.54 -21.43 -8.46
C SER A 52 15.89 -21.37 -9.84
N HIS A 53 15.55 -20.17 -10.29
CA HIS A 53 15.14 -19.93 -11.66
C HIS A 53 16.30 -20.28 -12.63
N ASN A 54 16.07 -21.26 -13.50
CA ASN A 54 16.95 -21.62 -14.60
C ASN A 54 16.15 -21.72 -15.91
N MET A 55 16.82 -21.80 -17.06
CA MET A 55 16.16 -21.79 -18.38
C MET A 55 15.13 -22.93 -18.56
N LYS A 56 15.28 -24.07 -17.87
CA LYS A 56 14.33 -25.19 -17.90
C LYS A 56 13.08 -24.95 -17.03
N SER A 57 13.23 -24.29 -15.87
CA SER A 57 12.10 -23.94 -15.00
C SER A 57 11.11 -23.00 -15.70
N LEU A 58 11.60 -22.05 -16.50
CA LEU A 58 10.76 -21.08 -17.21
C LEU A 58 9.75 -21.72 -18.18
N ALA A 59 10.08 -22.88 -18.77
CA ALA A 59 9.19 -23.59 -19.69
C ALA A 59 8.10 -24.42 -18.97
N THR A 60 8.30 -24.74 -17.67
CA THR A 60 7.33 -25.47 -16.83
C THR A 60 6.40 -24.54 -16.05
N MET A 61 6.73 -23.24 -16.00
CA MET A 61 6.05 -22.19 -15.22
C MET A 61 4.77 -21.62 -15.85
N ALA A 62 4.28 -22.17 -16.97
CA ALA A 62 3.04 -21.68 -17.59
C ALA A 62 1.80 -21.85 -16.67
N SER A 63 1.83 -22.79 -15.73
CA SER A 63 0.81 -22.98 -14.69
C SER A 63 0.99 -22.06 -13.46
N GLU A 64 2.10 -21.31 -13.39
CA GLU A 64 2.44 -20.42 -12.27
C GLU A 64 2.02 -18.97 -12.50
N VAL A 65 1.48 -18.63 -13.69
CA VAL A 65 0.99 -17.28 -13.99
C VAL A 65 -0.32 -17.05 -13.25
N GLN A 66 -0.24 -16.37 -12.11
CA GLN A 66 -1.40 -15.90 -11.35
C GLN A 66 -2.02 -14.71 -12.09
N LYS A 67 -3.24 -14.86 -12.63
CA LYS A 67 -4.06 -13.72 -13.08
C LYS A 67 -4.92 -13.29 -11.89
N GLY A 68 -4.61 -12.13 -11.31
CA GLY A 68 -5.44 -11.55 -10.26
C GLY A 68 -6.78 -11.03 -10.80
N ASN A 69 -7.78 -10.95 -9.93
CA ASN A 69 -9.12 -10.46 -10.18
C ASN A 69 -9.50 -9.39 -9.14
N ALA A 70 -8.91 -8.19 -9.28
CA ALA A 70 -9.14 -7.08 -8.36
C ALA A 70 -10.63 -6.74 -8.09
N PRO A 71 -11.56 -6.83 -9.07
CA PRO A 71 -12.99 -6.68 -8.80
C PRO A 71 -13.55 -7.70 -7.79
N GLU A 72 -13.05 -8.94 -7.77
CA GLU A 72 -13.45 -9.97 -6.80
C GLU A 72 -12.96 -9.61 -5.39
N GLU A 73 -11.68 -9.24 -5.27
CA GLU A 73 -11.10 -8.82 -4.00
C GLU A 73 -11.80 -7.57 -3.44
N ARG A 74 -12.16 -6.62 -4.30
CA ARG A 74 -12.90 -5.42 -3.91
C ARG A 74 -14.23 -5.74 -3.26
N LYS A 75 -14.96 -6.75 -3.76
CA LYS A 75 -16.21 -7.22 -3.15
C LYS A 75 -15.96 -7.81 -1.76
N ILE A 76 -14.89 -8.60 -1.58
CA ILE A 76 -14.49 -9.13 -0.26
C ILE A 76 -14.21 -7.98 0.71
N GLN A 77 -13.50 -6.95 0.27
CA GLN A 77 -13.25 -5.75 1.06
C GLN A 77 -14.55 -5.01 1.44
N ARG A 78 -15.55 -4.96 0.55
CA ARG A 78 -16.88 -4.39 0.89
C ARG A 78 -17.56 -5.22 1.98
N LEU A 79 -17.58 -6.54 1.82
CA LEU A 79 -18.19 -7.47 2.77
C LEU A 79 -17.59 -7.33 4.17
N PHE A 80 -16.26 -7.26 4.28
CA PHE A 80 -15.57 -7.18 5.58
C PHE A 80 -15.62 -5.79 6.22
N ARG A 81 -16.09 -4.77 5.51
CA ARG A 81 -16.36 -3.45 6.10
C ARG A 81 -17.72 -3.38 6.81
N ASP A 82 -18.61 -4.35 6.61
CA ASP A 82 -19.87 -4.44 7.35
C ASP A 82 -19.65 -5.04 8.75
N PRO A 83 -19.86 -4.28 9.85
CA PRO A 83 -19.75 -4.80 11.21
C PRO A 83 -20.64 -6.01 11.51
N ALA A 84 -21.78 -6.15 10.83
CA ALA A 84 -22.68 -7.28 10.99
C ALA A 84 -22.08 -8.59 10.44
N VAL A 85 -21.10 -8.48 9.53
CA VAL A 85 -20.36 -9.61 8.95
C VAL A 85 -19.08 -9.87 9.71
N THR A 86 -18.24 -8.84 9.93
CA THR A 86 -16.94 -8.99 10.58
C THR A 86 -17.08 -9.64 11.96
N ARG A 87 -18.14 -9.31 12.71
CA ARG A 87 -18.41 -9.89 14.04
C ARG A 87 -18.85 -11.36 14.03
N LEU A 88 -19.21 -11.93 12.87
CA LEU A 88 -19.47 -13.36 12.75
C LEU A 88 -18.16 -14.17 12.66
N ILE A 89 -17.08 -13.53 12.24
CA ILE A 89 -15.79 -14.17 11.97
C ILE A 89 -15.07 -14.45 13.29
N LYS A 90 -14.85 -15.73 13.61
CA LYS A 90 -14.00 -16.14 14.74
C LYS A 90 -12.52 -16.13 14.37
N ARG A 91 -12.22 -16.54 13.14
CA ARG A 91 -10.88 -16.59 12.55
C ARG A 91 -11.00 -16.61 11.03
N CYS A 92 -10.00 -16.11 10.32
CA CYS A 92 -9.92 -16.23 8.87
C CYS A 92 -8.47 -16.28 8.42
N ASN A 93 -8.24 -16.75 7.20
CA ASN A 93 -6.93 -16.77 6.55
C ASN A 93 -7.10 -16.53 5.05
N ASP A 94 -6.12 -15.91 4.41
CA ASP A 94 -6.09 -15.75 2.95
C ASP A 94 -5.56 -17.01 2.27
N PHE A 95 -5.94 -17.21 1.02
CA PHE A 95 -5.40 -18.30 0.21
C PHE A 95 -4.11 -17.86 -0.49
N GLY A 96 -2.98 -18.07 0.18
CA GLY A 96 -1.65 -17.92 -0.39
C GLY A 96 -1.04 -19.24 -0.86
N ALA A 97 0.23 -19.44 -0.47
CA ALA A 97 1.02 -20.62 -0.79
C ALA A 97 0.40 -21.92 -0.22
N GLY A 98 0.33 -22.97 -1.04
CA GLY A 98 -0.20 -24.27 -0.61
C GLY A 98 -1.74 -24.41 -0.55
N GLY A 99 -2.48 -23.37 -0.94
CA GLY A 99 -3.92 -23.45 -1.22
C GLY A 99 -4.77 -23.88 -0.02
N VAL A 100 -5.79 -24.72 -0.27
CA VAL A 100 -6.71 -25.26 0.74
C VAL A 100 -5.96 -25.94 1.88
N SER A 101 -4.88 -26.65 1.57
CA SER A 101 -4.13 -27.45 2.54
C SER A 101 -3.50 -26.62 3.65
N VAL A 102 -3.04 -25.42 3.32
CA VAL A 102 -2.40 -24.50 4.27
C VAL A 102 -3.45 -23.52 4.81
N ALA A 103 -4.15 -22.82 3.92
CA ALA A 103 -5.08 -21.75 4.29
C ALA A 103 -6.18 -22.24 5.24
N ILE A 104 -6.77 -23.41 4.98
CA ILE A 104 -7.74 -24.03 5.89
C ILE A 104 -7.04 -24.78 7.02
N GLY A 105 -5.95 -25.49 6.72
CA GLY A 105 -5.21 -26.32 7.68
C GLY A 105 -4.71 -25.56 8.92
N GLU A 106 -4.38 -24.27 8.77
CA GLU A 106 -3.90 -23.40 9.85
C GLU A 106 -5.02 -22.82 10.74
N LEU A 107 -6.29 -22.96 10.36
CA LEU A 107 -7.39 -22.31 11.08
C LEU A 107 -7.69 -22.96 12.43
N ALA A 108 -7.60 -24.29 12.54
CA ALA A 108 -7.96 -25.02 13.76
C ALA A 108 -7.21 -26.36 13.85
N ASP A 109 -7.05 -26.91 15.06
CA ASP A 109 -6.28 -28.13 15.28
C ASP A 109 -6.90 -29.37 14.60
N GLY A 110 -8.21 -29.52 14.69
CA GLY A 110 -8.98 -30.59 14.05
C GLY A 110 -9.87 -30.07 12.93
N LEU A 111 -9.77 -30.67 11.74
CA LEU A 111 -10.48 -30.24 10.54
C LEU A 111 -10.90 -31.43 9.70
N LYS A 112 -12.17 -31.44 9.28
CA LYS A 112 -12.67 -32.30 8.21
C LYS A 112 -13.02 -31.45 7.00
N ILE A 113 -12.22 -31.56 5.94
CA ILE A 113 -12.30 -30.77 4.72
C ILE A 113 -12.93 -31.61 3.60
N ASP A 114 -13.96 -31.06 2.96
CA ASP A 114 -14.62 -31.64 1.80
C ASP A 114 -14.16 -30.93 0.51
N LEU A 115 -13.34 -31.61 -0.28
CA LEU A 115 -12.83 -31.08 -1.54
C LEU A 115 -13.87 -31.15 -2.67
N ASP A 116 -14.96 -31.92 -2.52
CA ASP A 116 -16.05 -31.90 -3.49
C ASP A 116 -16.83 -30.58 -3.42
N ALA A 117 -16.83 -29.91 -2.27
CA ALA A 117 -17.46 -28.60 -2.09
C ALA A 117 -16.69 -27.46 -2.78
N VAL A 118 -15.41 -27.64 -3.10
CA VAL A 118 -14.57 -26.61 -3.74
C VAL A 118 -15.01 -26.37 -5.18
N ARG A 119 -15.50 -25.16 -5.47
CA ARG A 119 -15.97 -24.77 -6.80
C ARG A 119 -14.81 -24.54 -7.76
N LYS A 120 -14.97 -24.98 -9.00
CA LYS A 120 -13.92 -25.04 -10.01
C LYS A 120 -14.16 -24.03 -11.13
N LYS A 121 -13.09 -23.50 -11.73
CA LYS A 121 -13.16 -22.69 -12.95
C LYS A 121 -13.54 -23.54 -14.17
N TYR A 122 -13.03 -24.77 -14.21
CA TYR A 122 -13.25 -25.76 -15.27
C TYR A 122 -13.13 -27.18 -14.72
N ASP A 123 -13.69 -28.14 -15.44
CA ASP A 123 -13.59 -29.55 -15.08
C ASP A 123 -12.18 -30.11 -15.30
N GLY A 124 -11.88 -31.24 -14.64
CA GLY A 124 -10.63 -32.00 -14.85
C GLY A 124 -9.57 -31.86 -13.76
N LEU A 125 -9.79 -31.02 -12.74
CA LEU A 125 -8.96 -30.96 -11.53
C LEU A 125 -9.13 -32.22 -10.66
N ASP A 126 -8.02 -32.83 -10.25
CA ASP A 126 -8.01 -33.91 -9.27
C ASP A 126 -8.00 -33.41 -7.81
N GLY A 127 -8.17 -34.34 -6.85
CA GLY A 127 -8.21 -33.99 -5.43
C GLY A 127 -6.94 -33.34 -4.89
N THR A 128 -5.77 -33.72 -5.41
CA THR A 128 -4.48 -33.12 -5.01
C THR A 128 -4.41 -31.70 -5.55
N GLU A 129 -4.73 -31.49 -6.82
CA GLU A 129 -4.74 -30.17 -7.46
C GLU A 129 -5.71 -29.21 -6.75
N LEU A 130 -6.88 -29.68 -6.33
CA LEU A 130 -7.83 -28.90 -5.52
C LEU A 130 -7.26 -28.52 -4.16
N ALA A 131 -6.54 -29.44 -3.51
CA ALA A 131 -5.99 -29.23 -2.18
C ALA A 131 -4.84 -28.22 -2.17
N ILE A 132 -4.04 -28.13 -3.23
CA ILE A 132 -2.82 -27.29 -3.28
C ILE A 132 -2.88 -26.09 -4.23
N SER A 133 -4.01 -25.89 -4.93
CA SER A 133 -4.17 -24.77 -5.85
C SER A 133 -4.08 -23.42 -5.15
N GLU A 134 -3.24 -22.54 -5.70
CA GLU A 134 -2.97 -21.17 -5.24
C GLU A 134 -3.76 -20.13 -6.08
N SER A 135 -4.98 -20.49 -6.49
CA SER A 135 -5.91 -19.54 -7.12
C SER A 135 -6.13 -18.32 -6.22
N GLN A 136 -6.12 -17.13 -6.81
CA GLN A 136 -6.15 -15.86 -6.08
C GLN A 136 -7.59 -15.44 -5.68
N GLU A 137 -7.68 -14.35 -4.90
CA GLU A 137 -8.93 -13.70 -4.44
C GLU A 137 -9.88 -14.63 -3.67
N ARG A 138 -9.32 -15.41 -2.74
CA ARG A 138 -10.08 -16.30 -1.86
C ARG A 138 -9.72 -16.07 -0.40
N MET A 139 -10.70 -16.25 0.46
CA MET A 139 -10.57 -16.21 1.92
C MET A 139 -11.21 -17.45 2.53
N ALA A 140 -10.58 -18.04 3.54
CA ALA A 140 -11.18 -19.06 4.39
C ALA A 140 -11.64 -18.41 5.69
N VAL A 141 -12.91 -18.57 6.04
CA VAL A 141 -13.54 -17.88 7.17
C VAL A 141 -14.19 -18.89 8.10
N VAL A 142 -13.82 -18.86 9.38
CA VAL A 142 -14.42 -19.68 10.44
C VAL A 142 -15.53 -18.90 11.13
N VAL A 143 -16.72 -19.48 11.17
CA VAL A 143 -17.91 -18.95 11.83
C VAL A 143 -18.57 -20.02 12.69
N ALA A 144 -19.40 -19.61 13.64
CA ALA A 144 -20.26 -20.55 14.38
C ALA A 144 -21.22 -21.26 13.41
N ALA A 145 -21.62 -22.49 13.73
CA ALA A 145 -22.49 -23.29 12.88
C ALA A 145 -23.83 -22.59 12.59
N GLU A 146 -24.41 -21.95 13.61
CA GLU A 146 -25.64 -21.17 13.51
C GLU A 146 -25.51 -19.89 12.67
N ASP A 147 -24.29 -19.36 12.51
CA ASP A 147 -24.02 -18.12 11.77
C ASP A 147 -23.63 -18.37 10.30
N ALA A 148 -23.39 -19.64 9.91
CA ALA A 148 -22.85 -19.98 8.60
C ALA A 148 -23.76 -19.54 7.43
N ASP A 149 -25.07 -19.81 7.50
CA ASP A 149 -26.01 -19.41 6.46
C ASP A 149 -26.16 -17.89 6.37
N LYS A 150 -26.15 -17.22 7.53
CA LYS A 150 -26.22 -15.76 7.61
C LYS A 150 -25.00 -15.11 6.96
N PHE A 151 -23.80 -15.65 7.21
CA PHE A 151 -22.57 -15.17 6.58
C PHE A 151 -22.61 -15.35 5.05
N ILE A 152 -23.06 -16.51 4.57
CA ILE A 152 -23.21 -16.78 3.14
C ILE A 152 -24.21 -15.81 2.49
N GLU A 153 -25.34 -15.54 3.14
CA GLU A 153 -26.34 -14.57 2.66
C GLU A 153 -25.75 -13.16 2.51
N TYR A 154 -24.92 -12.71 3.45
CA TYR A 154 -24.22 -11.43 3.33
C TYR A 154 -23.24 -11.40 2.17
N ALA A 155 -22.48 -12.49 1.95
CA ALA A 155 -21.58 -12.59 0.81
C ALA A 155 -22.34 -12.54 -0.52
N GLU A 156 -23.47 -13.24 -0.63
CA GLU A 156 -24.32 -13.22 -1.83
C GLU A 156 -24.89 -11.82 -2.12
N LYS A 157 -25.22 -11.03 -1.09
CA LYS A 157 -25.64 -9.62 -1.25
C LYS A 157 -24.54 -8.74 -1.85
N GLU A 158 -23.28 -9.02 -1.52
CA GLU A 158 -22.10 -8.38 -2.10
C GLU A 158 -21.64 -9.05 -3.41
N ASN A 159 -22.49 -9.88 -4.03
CA ASN A 159 -22.22 -10.55 -5.30
C ASN A 159 -20.97 -11.48 -5.25
N LEU A 160 -20.73 -12.10 -4.09
CA LEU A 160 -19.64 -13.05 -3.86
C LEU A 160 -20.17 -14.49 -3.80
N GLU A 161 -19.38 -15.43 -4.31
CA GLU A 161 -19.60 -16.84 -4.02
C GLU A 161 -19.06 -17.16 -2.62
N ALA A 162 -19.88 -17.80 -1.79
CA ALA A 162 -19.48 -18.31 -0.48
C ALA A 162 -20.13 -19.68 -0.24
N TYR A 163 -19.37 -20.63 0.29
CA TYR A 163 -19.86 -21.99 0.52
C TYR A 163 -19.05 -22.70 1.60
N ARG A 164 -19.72 -23.62 2.31
CA ARG A 164 -19.10 -24.43 3.37
C ARG A 164 -18.14 -25.44 2.76
N VAL A 165 -16.93 -25.55 3.30
CA VAL A 165 -15.88 -26.46 2.80
C VAL A 165 -15.27 -27.35 3.87
N ALA A 166 -15.37 -26.96 5.15
CA ALA A 166 -14.88 -27.78 6.24
C ALA A 166 -15.67 -27.56 7.53
N VAL A 167 -15.48 -28.49 8.47
CA VAL A 167 -15.99 -28.39 9.84
C VAL A 167 -14.83 -28.63 10.80
N VAL A 168 -14.77 -27.84 11.87
CA VAL A 168 -13.81 -28.00 12.96
C VAL A 168 -14.20 -29.22 13.79
N THR A 169 -13.23 -30.10 14.08
CA THR A 169 -13.45 -31.35 14.82
C THR A 169 -12.71 -31.34 16.15
N GLU A 170 -13.20 -32.10 17.13
CA GLU A 170 -12.49 -32.30 18.41
C GLU A 170 -11.19 -33.11 18.22
N GLU A 171 -11.21 -34.09 17.32
CA GLU A 171 -10.03 -34.89 16.99
C GLU A 171 -9.00 -33.99 16.29
N ALA A 172 -7.80 -33.88 16.88
CA ALA A 172 -6.70 -33.03 16.42
C ALA A 172 -6.01 -33.60 15.17
N ARG A 173 -6.76 -33.67 14.06
CA ARG A 173 -6.32 -34.19 12.77
C ARG A 173 -6.89 -33.36 11.64
N MET A 174 -6.12 -33.22 10.58
CA MET A 174 -6.60 -32.69 9.30
C MET A 174 -6.93 -33.85 8.36
N VAL A 175 -8.22 -33.98 8.02
CA VAL A 175 -8.73 -35.01 7.13
C VAL A 175 -9.33 -34.35 5.89
N MET A 176 -8.85 -34.72 4.71
CA MET A 176 -9.39 -34.26 3.43
C MET A 176 -10.06 -35.42 2.70
N SER A 177 -11.31 -35.22 2.30
CA SER A 177 -12.06 -36.17 1.47
C SER A 177 -12.35 -35.61 0.09
N TRP A 178 -12.29 -36.49 -0.92
CA TRP A 178 -12.68 -36.18 -2.29
C TRP A 178 -13.31 -37.42 -2.94
N LYS A 179 -14.48 -37.26 -3.57
CA LYS A 179 -15.28 -38.33 -4.20
C LYS A 179 -15.51 -39.52 -3.26
N GLY A 180 -15.81 -39.22 -2.00
CA GLY A 180 -16.04 -40.22 -0.95
C GLY A 180 -14.78 -40.97 -0.47
N GLN A 181 -13.59 -40.61 -0.96
CA GLN A 181 -12.31 -41.20 -0.53
C GLN A 181 -11.54 -40.22 0.35
N THR A 182 -10.88 -40.72 1.40
CA THR A 182 -9.94 -39.91 2.19
C THR A 182 -8.61 -39.85 1.45
N ILE A 183 -8.21 -38.66 1.00
CA ILE A 183 -6.96 -38.48 0.24
C ILE A 183 -5.80 -38.00 1.11
N ALA A 184 -6.10 -37.36 2.26
CA ALA A 184 -5.11 -36.97 3.26
C ALA A 184 -5.69 -37.12 4.67
N ASN A 185 -4.89 -37.64 5.60
CA ASN A 185 -5.26 -37.80 7.00
C ASN A 185 -4.00 -37.66 7.88
N LEU A 186 -3.77 -36.45 8.39
CA LEU A 186 -2.55 -36.07 9.10
C LEU A 186 -2.87 -35.63 10.52
N SER A 187 -2.07 -36.04 11.51
CA SER A 187 -2.21 -35.53 12.88
C SER A 187 -1.75 -34.08 12.98
N ARG A 188 -2.41 -33.30 13.84
CA ARG A 188 -1.99 -31.93 14.15
C ARG A 188 -0.55 -31.88 14.64
N ASP A 189 -0.17 -32.80 15.52
CA ASP A 189 1.20 -32.90 16.04
C ASP A 189 2.24 -33.07 14.92
N PHE A 190 1.90 -33.78 13.83
CA PHE A 190 2.81 -33.94 12.70
C PHE A 190 2.92 -32.66 11.88
N LEU A 191 1.79 -31.98 11.64
CA LEU A 191 1.75 -30.69 10.94
C LEU A 191 2.46 -29.58 11.72
N ASN A 192 2.38 -29.60 13.05
CA ASN A 192 3.03 -28.64 13.93
C ASN A 192 4.54 -28.89 14.10
N THR A 193 5.10 -29.93 13.48
CA THR A 193 6.55 -30.09 13.47
C THR A 193 7.17 -28.98 12.61
N ASN A 194 8.16 -28.26 13.12
CA ASN A 194 8.91 -27.24 12.38
C ASN A 194 9.81 -27.83 11.25
N GLY A 195 9.54 -29.07 10.84
CA GLY A 195 10.51 -29.92 10.15
C GLY A 195 11.66 -30.35 11.06
N ALA A 196 12.78 -30.74 10.47
CA ALA A 196 14.00 -31.07 11.21
C ALA A 196 14.71 -29.79 11.66
N ASP A 197 15.22 -29.77 12.89
CA ASP A 197 16.07 -28.69 13.40
C ASP A 197 17.23 -28.43 12.43
N LYS A 198 17.38 -27.17 12.02
CA LYS A 198 18.41 -26.76 11.06
C LYS A 198 19.51 -26.00 11.79
N HIS A 199 20.74 -26.48 11.63
CA HIS A 199 21.94 -25.81 12.11
C HIS A 199 22.84 -25.47 10.92
N THR A 200 23.44 -24.28 10.96
CA THR A 200 24.43 -23.84 9.98
C THR A 200 25.59 -23.14 10.68
N THR A 201 26.73 -23.03 10.01
CA THR A 201 27.86 -22.21 10.46
C THR A 201 27.84 -20.89 9.70
N VAL A 202 28.14 -19.80 10.40
CA VAL A 202 28.10 -18.45 9.84
C VAL A 202 29.51 -17.88 9.88
N GLU A 203 29.92 -17.26 8.78
CA GLU A 203 31.16 -16.49 8.69
C GLU A 203 30.81 -15.05 8.33
N VAL A 204 31.07 -14.12 9.25
CA VAL A 204 30.85 -12.69 9.03
C VAL A 204 32.16 -12.11 8.50
N ALA A 205 32.11 -11.50 7.32
CA ALA A 205 33.27 -10.84 6.72
C ALA A 205 33.79 -9.70 7.61
N GLU A 206 35.10 -9.44 7.56
CA GLU A 206 35.69 -8.30 8.26
C GLU A 206 35.09 -6.99 7.77
N LYS A 207 34.78 -6.11 8.71
CA LYS A 207 34.19 -4.79 8.44
C LYS A 207 35.19 -3.94 7.68
N GLN A 208 34.79 -3.39 6.53
CA GLN A 208 35.51 -2.26 5.96
C GLN A 208 35.11 -0.98 6.72
N PRO A 209 36.05 -0.06 6.98
CA PRO A 209 35.70 1.23 7.55
C PRO A 209 34.84 2.02 6.56
N ASN A 210 33.58 2.27 6.91
CA ASN A 210 32.76 3.23 6.16
C ASN A 210 33.39 4.61 6.32
N THR A 211 33.84 5.17 5.22
CA THR A 211 34.21 6.58 5.13
C THR A 211 33.10 7.31 4.41
N ASP A 212 32.76 8.50 4.91
CA ASP A 212 31.96 9.49 4.20
C ASP A 212 32.36 9.53 2.72
N LYS A 213 31.40 9.26 1.86
CA LYS A 213 31.61 9.14 0.42
C LYS A 213 30.95 10.33 -0.26
N VAL A 214 31.77 11.14 -0.93
CA VAL A 214 31.28 12.15 -1.86
C VAL A 214 30.66 11.40 -3.04
N LEU A 215 29.33 11.47 -3.17
CA LEU A 215 28.61 10.75 -4.23
C LEU A 215 28.60 11.53 -5.54
N TYR A 216 28.59 12.86 -5.46
CA TYR A 216 28.40 13.74 -6.60
C TYR A 216 29.36 14.93 -6.55
N GLY A 217 29.73 15.47 -7.73
CA GLY A 217 30.52 16.67 -7.83
C GLY A 217 29.71 17.96 -7.82
N ASN A 218 28.43 17.91 -8.24
CA ASN A 218 27.55 19.07 -8.39
C ASN A 218 26.06 18.69 -8.46
N LEU A 219 25.17 19.69 -8.51
CA LEU A 219 23.71 19.49 -8.55
C LEU A 219 23.23 18.79 -9.83
N ARG A 220 23.89 19.02 -10.97
CA ARG A 220 23.49 18.44 -12.27
C ARG A 220 23.77 16.94 -12.33
N GLU A 221 24.94 16.54 -11.85
CA GLU A 221 25.30 15.12 -11.68
C GLU A 221 24.32 14.42 -10.73
N MET A 222 24.03 15.05 -9.58
CA MET A 222 23.04 14.52 -8.65
C MET A 222 21.66 14.42 -9.30
N ALA A 223 21.19 15.44 -10.03
CA ALA A 223 19.87 15.41 -10.67
C ALA A 223 19.77 14.33 -11.75
N ALA A 224 20.87 13.99 -12.44
CA ALA A 224 20.94 13.00 -13.51
C ALA A 224 21.08 11.55 -13.01
N ASP A 225 21.32 11.33 -11.72
CA ASP A 225 21.56 10.01 -11.15
C ASP A 225 20.25 9.25 -10.89
N LEU A 226 20.27 7.93 -11.08
CA LEU A 226 19.08 7.08 -10.93
C LEU A 226 18.55 7.04 -9.48
N ARG A 227 19.40 7.25 -8.46
CA ARG A 227 18.96 7.21 -7.04
C ARG A 227 17.98 8.34 -6.74
N THR A 228 18.28 9.50 -7.25
CA THR A 228 17.60 10.78 -7.01
C THR A 228 16.65 11.15 -8.15
N ALA A 229 16.70 10.46 -9.29
CA ALA A 229 15.82 10.66 -10.46
C ALA A 229 14.34 10.72 -10.07
N SER A 230 13.55 11.49 -10.82
CA SER A 230 12.11 11.57 -10.61
C SER A 230 11.46 10.23 -10.97
N ARG A 231 10.69 9.66 -10.04
CA ARG A 231 9.90 8.45 -10.26
C ARG A 231 8.45 8.76 -10.64
N ARG A 232 8.15 10.02 -10.96
CA ARG A 232 6.80 10.54 -11.19
C ARG A 232 6.02 9.74 -12.23
N GLY A 233 6.59 9.51 -13.41
CA GLY A 233 5.91 8.78 -14.48
C GLY A 233 5.56 7.33 -14.13
N LEU A 234 6.28 6.69 -13.19
CA LEU A 234 5.91 5.37 -12.67
C LEU A 234 4.77 5.50 -11.64
N VAL A 235 4.90 6.45 -10.71
CA VAL A 235 3.96 6.65 -9.61
C VAL A 235 2.59 7.10 -10.09
N GLU A 236 2.50 7.97 -11.10
CA GLU A 236 1.25 8.45 -11.69
C GLU A 236 0.45 7.36 -12.42
N ARG A 237 1.00 6.14 -12.54
CA ARG A 237 0.26 4.96 -12.99
C ARG A 237 -0.62 4.34 -11.91
N PHE A 238 -0.48 4.79 -10.67
CA PHE A 238 -1.24 4.34 -9.52
C PHE A 238 -2.11 5.49 -8.99
N ASP A 239 -3.33 5.15 -8.56
CA ASP A 239 -4.26 6.13 -7.99
C ASP A 239 -3.81 6.52 -6.56
N GLY A 240 -3.60 7.81 -6.34
CA GLY A 240 -3.25 8.39 -5.04
C GLY A 240 -4.40 9.15 -4.35
N SER A 241 -5.63 9.04 -4.85
CA SER A 241 -6.79 9.88 -4.48
C SER A 241 -8.02 9.10 -3.99
N ILE A 242 -8.11 7.81 -4.32
CA ILE A 242 -9.23 6.94 -3.97
C ILE A 242 -9.48 6.92 -2.45
N GLY A 243 -10.76 7.01 -2.05
CA GLY A 243 -11.17 7.11 -0.64
C GLY A 243 -11.13 8.53 -0.07
N ALA A 244 -10.68 9.52 -0.86
CA ALA A 244 -10.57 10.93 -0.49
C ALA A 244 -9.88 11.16 0.87
N GLY A 245 -8.89 10.30 1.18
CA GLY A 245 -8.22 10.25 2.48
C GLY A 245 -6.74 10.64 2.43
N SER A 246 -6.14 10.79 1.24
CA SER A 246 -4.73 11.17 1.11
C SER A 246 -4.49 12.56 1.66
N VAL A 247 -3.59 12.65 2.65
CA VAL A 247 -3.14 13.93 3.22
C VAL A 247 -1.93 14.43 2.44
N LEU A 248 -1.00 13.53 2.10
CA LEU A 248 0.08 13.80 1.17
C LEU A 248 -0.20 13.12 -0.17
N MET A 249 -0.17 13.90 -1.24
CA MET A 249 -0.06 13.34 -2.59
C MET A 249 1.36 12.84 -2.81
N PRO A 250 1.58 11.84 -3.70
CA PRO A 250 2.92 11.32 -3.95
C PRO A 250 3.93 12.38 -4.42
N PHE A 251 3.43 13.44 -5.07
CA PHE A 251 4.20 14.64 -5.39
C PHE A 251 3.45 15.91 -4.95
N GLY A 252 4.11 16.71 -4.12
CA GLY A 252 3.58 17.92 -3.50
C GLY A 252 3.98 19.21 -4.22
N GLY A 253 3.43 20.31 -3.70
CA GLY A 253 3.59 21.67 -4.22
C GLY A 253 2.73 21.99 -5.45
N LYS A 254 2.71 23.27 -5.82
CA LYS A 254 1.93 23.83 -6.95
C LYS A 254 2.20 23.13 -8.28
N THR A 255 3.41 22.64 -8.51
CA THR A 255 3.82 21.96 -9.75
C THR A 255 3.77 20.43 -9.64
N GLN A 256 3.47 19.88 -8.45
CA GLN A 256 3.49 18.45 -8.16
C GLN A 256 4.82 17.79 -8.56
N LYS A 257 5.95 18.40 -8.16
CA LYS A 257 7.30 17.94 -8.50
C LYS A 257 8.17 17.54 -7.31
N THR A 258 7.81 17.91 -6.07
CA THR A 258 8.53 17.42 -4.89
C THR A 258 7.96 16.07 -4.46
N PRO A 259 8.73 14.97 -4.51
CA PRO A 259 8.25 13.66 -4.06
C PRO A 259 8.04 13.64 -2.55
N ALA A 260 7.00 12.94 -2.08
CA ALA A 260 6.82 12.63 -0.67
C ALA A 260 7.79 11.52 -0.22
N GLN A 261 8.34 11.63 0.99
CA GLN A 261 9.18 10.58 1.61
C GLN A 261 8.38 9.56 2.44
N SER A 262 7.07 9.82 2.61
CA SER A 262 6.15 8.97 3.36
C SER A 262 4.76 9.05 2.75
N MET A 263 4.01 7.96 2.86
CA MET A 263 2.57 7.97 2.66
C MET A 263 1.91 8.55 3.92
N ALA A 264 1.00 9.51 3.77
CA ALA A 264 0.15 9.99 4.86
C ALA A 264 -1.31 10.01 4.40
N ALA A 265 -2.18 9.29 5.11
CA ALA A 265 -3.60 9.19 4.78
C ALA A 265 -4.45 9.09 6.04
N LEU A 266 -5.65 9.68 5.98
CA LEU A 266 -6.69 9.54 7.00
C LEU A 266 -7.20 8.11 7.07
N LEU A 267 -7.68 7.70 8.26
CA LEU A 267 -8.31 6.41 8.43
C LEU A 267 -9.59 6.33 7.58
N PRO A 268 -9.83 5.22 6.85
CA PRO A 268 -11.04 5.08 6.03
C PRO A 268 -12.29 5.09 6.89
N THR A 269 -13.23 5.99 6.62
CA THR A 269 -14.53 6.06 7.32
C THR A 269 -15.68 5.65 6.41
N LEU A 270 -16.83 5.30 6.98
CA LEU A 270 -18.07 5.09 6.23
C LEU A 270 -18.79 6.42 5.94
N PRO A 271 -19.77 6.46 5.01
CA PRO A 271 -20.68 7.60 4.88
C PRO A 271 -21.30 8.00 6.23
N GLY A 272 -21.54 9.29 6.42
CA GLY A 272 -21.94 9.88 7.70
C GLY A 272 -20.85 9.98 8.78
N GLN A 273 -19.66 9.40 8.59
CA GLN A 273 -18.55 9.46 9.55
C GLN A 273 -17.44 10.40 9.07
N ARG A 274 -16.71 10.98 10.04
CA ARG A 274 -15.55 11.85 9.81
C ARG A 274 -14.45 11.49 10.79
N THR A 275 -13.21 11.68 10.35
CA THR A 275 -12.02 11.55 11.19
C THR A 275 -10.97 12.53 10.69
N GLU A 276 -10.19 13.04 11.62
CA GLU A 276 -8.93 13.73 11.33
C GLU A 276 -7.73 12.80 11.63
N GLN A 277 -7.98 11.63 12.23
CA GLN A 277 -6.93 10.64 12.50
C GLN A 277 -6.54 9.93 11.22
N GLY A 278 -5.24 9.70 11.07
CA GLY A 278 -4.62 8.99 9.96
C GLY A 278 -3.38 8.23 10.40
N SER A 279 -2.62 7.78 9.42
CA SER A 279 -1.34 7.11 9.62
C SER A 279 -0.31 7.66 8.65
N VAL A 280 0.93 7.76 9.11
CA VAL A 280 2.11 7.93 8.27
C VAL A 280 2.80 6.58 8.14
N MET A 281 3.13 6.19 6.90
CA MET A 281 4.00 5.06 6.61
C MET A 281 5.19 5.53 5.78
N SER A 282 6.39 5.28 6.28
CA SER A 282 7.65 5.54 5.58
C SER A 282 8.41 4.24 5.35
N TRP A 283 9.42 4.29 4.49
CA TRP A 283 10.27 3.15 4.19
C TRP A 283 11.69 3.58 3.88
N ALA A 284 12.65 2.69 4.14
CA ALA A 284 14.02 2.85 3.70
C ALA A 284 14.71 1.50 3.48
N LEU A 285 15.68 1.51 2.57
CA LEU A 285 16.57 0.41 2.24
C LEU A 285 17.90 1.00 1.73
N GLU A 286 19.01 0.38 2.12
CA GLU A 286 20.35 0.88 1.79
C GLU A 286 21.17 -0.21 1.08
N PRO A 287 20.82 -0.62 -0.16
CA PRO A 287 21.39 -1.82 -0.80
C PRO A 287 22.90 -1.72 -1.04
N ASP A 288 23.43 -0.52 -1.29
CA ASP A 288 24.87 -0.30 -1.46
C ASP A 288 25.62 -0.43 -0.16
N ILE A 289 25.14 0.28 0.89
CA ILE A 289 25.74 0.21 2.21
C ILE A 289 25.66 -1.23 2.71
N MET A 290 24.54 -1.91 2.48
CA MET A 290 24.35 -3.30 2.89
C MET A 290 25.21 -4.29 2.11
N SER A 291 25.61 -3.94 0.88
CA SER A 291 26.58 -4.73 0.11
C SER A 291 28.00 -4.59 0.66
N GLU A 292 28.34 -3.46 1.28
CA GLU A 292 29.63 -3.18 1.91
C GLU A 292 29.68 -3.66 3.38
N ASP A 293 28.65 -3.32 4.17
CA ASP A 293 28.48 -3.65 5.59
C ASP A 293 26.98 -3.93 5.85
N PRO A 294 26.56 -5.21 5.80
CA PRO A 294 25.16 -5.58 6.00
C PRO A 294 24.59 -5.13 7.34
N TYR A 295 25.41 -5.11 8.40
CA TYR A 295 25.00 -4.68 9.73
C TYR A 295 24.63 -3.18 9.73
N LYS A 296 25.51 -2.32 9.20
CA LYS A 296 25.22 -0.88 9.11
C LYS A 296 24.11 -0.57 8.13
N GLY A 297 24.07 -1.22 6.96
CA GLY A 297 23.02 -1.01 5.98
C GLY A 297 21.63 -1.29 6.56
N ALA A 298 21.49 -2.38 7.34
CA ALA A 298 20.23 -2.71 7.99
C ALA A 298 19.89 -1.75 9.14
N LYS A 299 20.90 -1.35 9.93
CA LYS A 299 20.73 -0.34 10.98
C LYS A 299 20.24 0.98 10.39
N TYR A 300 20.89 1.49 9.34
CA TYR A 300 20.50 2.74 8.70
C TYR A 300 19.15 2.65 7.99
N ALA A 301 18.76 1.49 7.43
CA ALA A 301 17.41 1.32 6.90
C ALA A 301 16.35 1.57 7.99
N VAL A 302 16.54 1.06 9.22
CA VAL A 302 15.62 1.33 10.34
C VAL A 302 15.62 2.81 10.71
N TYR A 303 16.80 3.40 10.94
CA TYR A 303 16.92 4.82 11.29
C TYR A 303 16.32 5.74 10.21
N ASN A 304 16.59 5.50 8.92
CA ASN A 304 16.09 6.34 7.82
C ASN A 304 14.57 6.24 7.67
N SER A 305 13.98 5.05 7.83
CA SER A 305 12.54 4.91 7.82
C SER A 305 11.90 5.72 8.97
N MET A 306 12.50 5.68 10.16
CA MET A 306 12.04 6.46 11.32
C MET A 306 12.25 7.97 11.14
N ALA A 307 13.38 8.40 10.58
CA ALA A 307 13.66 9.80 10.29
C ALA A 307 12.63 10.40 9.32
N LYS A 308 12.24 9.66 8.27
CA LYS A 308 11.17 10.07 7.34
C LYS A 308 9.82 10.23 8.03
N LEU A 309 9.51 9.35 8.98
CA LEU A 309 8.28 9.41 9.77
C LEU A 309 8.28 10.66 10.67
N VAL A 310 9.40 10.96 11.32
CA VAL A 310 9.58 12.18 12.14
C VAL A 310 9.53 13.44 11.28
N ALA A 311 10.19 13.44 10.11
CA ALA A 311 10.16 14.56 9.16
C ALA A 311 8.72 14.85 8.68
N ALA A 312 7.88 13.83 8.53
CA ALA A 312 6.46 13.99 8.23
C ALA A 312 5.61 14.50 9.41
N GLY A 313 6.21 14.77 10.57
CA GLY A 313 5.57 15.33 11.76
C GLY A 313 5.15 14.30 12.81
N ALA A 314 5.29 12.99 12.56
CA ALA A 314 4.84 11.95 13.49
C ALA A 314 5.82 11.75 14.66
N ASP A 315 5.30 11.30 15.81
CA ASP A 315 6.10 10.93 16.98
C ASP A 315 6.68 9.52 16.78
N TYR A 316 8.02 9.41 16.79
CA TYR A 316 8.71 8.14 16.63
C TYR A 316 8.37 7.14 17.74
N LYS A 317 7.97 7.61 18.93
CA LYS A 317 7.59 6.74 20.07
C LYS A 317 6.30 5.96 19.83
N ALA A 318 5.47 6.42 18.89
CA ALA A 318 4.23 5.77 18.50
C ALA A 318 4.41 4.82 17.30
N ALA A 319 5.64 4.66 16.80
CA ALA A 319 5.91 3.89 15.61
C ALA A 319 6.03 2.39 15.89
N TYR A 320 5.53 1.59 14.96
CA TYR A 320 5.82 0.17 14.83
C TYR A 320 6.51 -0.10 13.50
N LEU A 321 7.32 -1.16 13.47
CA LEU A 321 8.07 -1.54 12.27
C LEU A 321 7.53 -2.83 11.65
N THR A 322 7.79 -3.00 10.35
CA THR A 322 7.79 -4.31 9.69
C THR A 322 9.02 -4.41 8.81
N LEU A 323 9.75 -5.54 8.91
CA LEU A 323 11.02 -5.73 8.22
C LEU A 323 10.88 -6.74 7.08
N GLN A 324 11.35 -6.40 5.89
CA GLN A 324 11.33 -7.29 4.74
C GLN A 324 12.75 -7.63 4.30
N GLU A 325 13.08 -8.93 4.32
CA GLU A 325 14.42 -9.45 4.07
C GLU A 325 14.50 -10.07 2.68
N PHE A 326 15.50 -9.68 1.90
CA PHE A 326 15.74 -10.19 0.56
C PHE A 326 17.22 -10.40 0.34
N PHE A 327 17.62 -11.67 0.32
CA PHE A 327 19.01 -12.08 0.22
C PHE A 327 19.22 -13.08 -0.92
N GLU A 328 20.47 -13.19 -1.33
CA GLU A 328 20.91 -14.23 -2.24
C GLU A 328 20.60 -15.63 -1.71
N ARG A 329 20.60 -16.63 -2.60
CA ARG A 329 20.44 -18.02 -2.18
C ARG A 329 21.62 -18.44 -1.29
N LEU A 330 21.33 -18.81 -0.05
CA LEU A 330 22.34 -19.04 0.99
C LEU A 330 23.19 -20.30 0.80
N ARG A 331 22.60 -21.39 0.28
CA ARG A 331 23.27 -22.70 0.06
C ARG A 331 23.95 -23.20 1.36
N ASN A 332 25.06 -23.93 1.23
CA ASN A 332 25.87 -24.40 2.36
C ASN A 332 27.11 -23.51 2.58
N GLU A 333 27.07 -22.25 2.12
CA GLU A 333 28.21 -21.34 2.12
C GLU A 333 28.14 -20.42 3.37
N THR A 334 29.10 -20.54 4.28
CA THR A 334 29.15 -19.82 5.57
C THR A 334 29.11 -18.30 5.41
N THR A 335 29.79 -17.78 4.39
CA THR A 335 29.87 -16.34 4.06
C THR A 335 28.56 -15.78 3.56
N ARG A 336 27.78 -16.55 2.79
CA ARG A 336 26.44 -16.15 2.34
C ARG A 336 25.48 -16.02 3.53
N TRP A 337 25.57 -16.94 4.48
CA TRP A 337 24.82 -16.86 5.75
C TRP A 337 25.27 -15.67 6.64
N GLY A 338 26.52 -15.22 6.50
CA GLY A 338 27.06 -14.06 7.20
C GLY A 338 26.29 -12.76 6.93
N LYS A 339 25.78 -12.59 5.71
CA LYS A 339 25.07 -11.37 5.29
C LYS A 339 23.72 -11.17 6.00
N PRO A 340 22.75 -12.11 5.95
CA PRO A 340 21.51 -11.96 6.70
C PRO A 340 21.75 -11.95 8.20
N PHE A 341 22.71 -12.73 8.71
CA PHE A 341 23.05 -12.71 10.14
C PHE A 341 23.50 -11.32 10.61
N ALA A 342 24.44 -10.69 9.88
CA ALA A 342 24.91 -9.35 10.21
C ALA A 342 23.80 -8.29 10.07
N ALA A 343 22.99 -8.36 9.01
CA ALA A 343 21.86 -7.46 8.80
C ALA A 343 20.80 -7.56 9.91
N LEU A 344 20.44 -8.78 10.32
CA LEU A 344 19.51 -9.02 11.42
C LEU A 344 20.02 -8.42 12.73
N LEU A 345 21.30 -8.61 13.08
CA LEU A 345 21.91 -7.98 14.25
C LEU A 345 21.86 -6.44 14.18
N GLY A 346 22.18 -5.87 13.01
CA GLY A 346 22.12 -4.41 12.82
C GLY A 346 20.71 -3.84 12.98
N SER A 347 19.71 -4.54 12.43
CA SER A 347 18.31 -4.17 12.59
C SER A 347 17.80 -4.34 14.02
N MET A 348 18.27 -5.37 14.74
CA MET A 348 17.92 -5.62 16.14
C MET A 348 18.49 -4.54 17.05
N ASP A 349 19.76 -4.15 16.85
CA ASP A 349 20.38 -3.07 17.61
C ASP A 349 19.65 -1.74 17.37
N ALA A 350 19.25 -1.43 16.13
CA ALA A 350 18.46 -0.24 15.83
C ALA A 350 17.10 -0.24 16.55
N GLN A 351 16.40 -1.38 16.56
CA GLN A 351 15.12 -1.54 17.27
C GLN A 351 15.26 -1.30 18.78
N LEU A 352 16.30 -1.88 19.39
CA LEU A 352 16.60 -1.72 20.82
C LEU A 352 17.01 -0.27 21.16
N GLU A 353 17.79 0.36 20.28
CA GLU A 353 18.24 1.74 20.45
C GLU A 353 17.10 2.76 20.37
N LEU A 354 16.15 2.53 19.45
CA LEU A 354 15.02 3.42 19.18
C LEU A 354 13.77 3.08 19.98
N ASP A 355 13.78 1.99 20.76
CA ASP A 355 12.62 1.48 21.50
C ASP A 355 11.41 1.19 20.58
N ALA A 356 11.67 0.72 19.34
CA ALA A 356 10.66 0.49 18.31
C ALA A 356 10.68 -0.98 17.84
N ALA A 357 9.57 -1.69 18.05
CA ALA A 357 9.48 -3.12 17.74
C ALA A 357 8.99 -3.37 16.31
N ALA A 358 9.63 -4.33 15.61
CA ALA A 358 9.05 -4.95 14.44
C ALA A 358 7.93 -5.92 14.84
N ILE A 359 6.69 -5.63 14.42
CA ILE A 359 5.49 -6.45 14.72
C ILE A 359 5.07 -7.33 13.54
N GLY A 360 5.84 -7.29 12.46
CA GLY A 360 5.64 -8.09 11.26
C GLY A 360 6.92 -8.15 10.43
N GLY A 361 6.94 -9.06 9.46
CA GLY A 361 8.03 -9.19 8.51
C GLY A 361 7.92 -10.42 7.64
N LYS A 362 8.79 -10.52 6.65
CA LYS A 362 8.89 -11.65 5.72
C LYS A 362 10.29 -11.74 5.17
N ASP A 363 10.74 -12.96 4.90
CA ASP A 363 12.02 -13.23 4.28
C ASP A 363 11.90 -13.86 2.89
N SER A 364 12.91 -13.61 2.05
CA SER A 364 13.14 -14.31 0.81
C SER A 364 14.63 -14.60 0.64
N MET A 365 15.00 -15.85 0.90
CA MET A 365 16.38 -16.34 0.92
C MET A 365 16.76 -17.08 -0.38
N SER A 366 16.12 -16.73 -1.50
CA SER A 366 16.31 -17.37 -2.81
C SER A 366 16.64 -16.39 -3.94
N GLY A 367 17.18 -15.22 -3.60
CA GLY A 367 17.50 -14.10 -4.47
C GLY A 367 18.65 -14.35 -5.46
N SER A 368 18.66 -15.45 -6.20
CA SER A 368 19.70 -15.75 -7.21
C SER A 368 19.08 -16.21 -8.53
N PHE A 369 19.60 -15.73 -9.65
CA PHE A 369 19.31 -16.19 -11.01
C PHE A 369 20.61 -16.57 -11.72
N LEU A 370 20.82 -17.86 -11.98
CA LEU A 370 22.10 -18.39 -12.48
C LEU A 370 23.27 -17.97 -11.58
N ASP A 371 24.21 -17.19 -12.12
CA ASP A 371 25.40 -16.62 -11.48
C ASP A 371 25.15 -15.22 -10.89
N LYS A 372 23.92 -14.69 -10.99
CA LYS A 372 23.56 -13.36 -10.51
C LYS A 372 22.84 -13.44 -9.19
N ASP A 373 23.42 -12.80 -8.18
CA ASP A 373 22.83 -12.62 -6.87
C ASP A 373 22.21 -11.23 -6.75
N VAL A 374 21.09 -11.14 -6.03
CA VAL A 374 20.49 -9.85 -5.66
C VAL A 374 21.36 -9.18 -4.60
N PRO A 375 21.42 -7.84 -4.55
CA PRO A 375 22.05 -7.14 -3.44
C PRO A 375 21.41 -7.56 -2.10
N PRO A 376 22.19 -7.77 -1.03
CA PRO A 376 21.65 -7.92 0.31
C PRO A 376 20.72 -6.75 0.61
N THR A 377 19.48 -7.05 1.00
CA THR A 377 18.46 -6.02 1.20
C THR A 377 17.61 -6.35 2.43
N LEU A 378 17.49 -5.38 3.32
CA LEU A 378 16.52 -5.33 4.39
C LEU A 378 15.79 -4.00 4.26
N ILE A 379 14.48 -4.08 4.05
CA ILE A 379 13.59 -2.92 3.96
C ILE A 379 12.95 -2.73 5.34
N SER A 380 13.12 -1.54 5.91
CA SER A 380 12.35 -1.13 7.08
C SER A 380 11.16 -0.31 6.65
N PHE A 381 9.96 -0.73 7.03
CA PHE A 381 8.76 0.09 6.97
C PHE A 381 8.42 0.55 8.39
N ALA A 382 8.25 1.86 8.59
CA ALA A 382 7.84 2.44 9.86
C ALA A 382 6.46 3.05 9.73
N ILE A 383 5.57 2.77 10.69
CA ILE A 383 4.18 3.21 10.67
C ILE A 383 3.82 3.82 12.03
N ALA A 384 3.25 5.03 12.03
CA ALA A 384 2.74 5.68 13.23
C ALA A 384 1.37 6.36 12.98
N PRO A 385 0.51 6.45 14.00
CA PRO A 385 -0.70 7.28 13.94
C PRO A 385 -0.34 8.78 13.93
N ILE A 386 -1.17 9.59 13.28
CA ILE A 386 -1.05 11.05 13.29
C ILE A 386 -2.42 11.71 13.10
N ASN A 387 -2.59 12.95 13.55
CA ASN A 387 -3.68 13.80 13.06
C ASN A 387 -3.29 14.39 11.68
N GLY A 388 -4.17 14.31 10.68
CA GLY A 388 -3.92 14.82 9.34
C GLY A 388 -3.54 16.30 9.29
N GLY A 389 -3.99 17.11 10.25
CA GLY A 389 -3.60 18.53 10.36
C GLY A 389 -2.14 18.75 10.80
N ASP A 390 -1.51 17.74 11.41
CA ASP A 390 -0.14 17.81 11.95
C ASP A 390 0.91 17.28 10.96
N VAL A 391 0.48 16.80 9.79
CA VAL A 391 1.38 16.24 8.77
C VAL A 391 2.20 17.35 8.13
N ILE A 392 3.52 17.16 8.10
CA ILE A 392 4.47 18.05 7.43
C ILE A 392 4.82 17.48 6.05
N SER A 393 4.58 18.29 5.01
CA SER A 393 4.94 18.00 3.62
C SER A 393 6.37 18.48 3.29
N PRO A 394 7.05 17.90 2.29
CA PRO A 394 8.46 18.16 2.03
C PRO A 394 8.78 19.47 1.29
N GLU A 395 7.90 20.01 0.46
CA GLU A 395 8.24 21.16 -0.38
C GLU A 395 8.30 22.48 0.40
N PHE A 396 9.29 23.33 0.08
CA PHE A 396 9.41 24.66 0.67
C PHE A 396 8.14 25.48 0.47
N LYS A 397 7.73 26.27 1.46
CA LYS A 397 6.44 26.96 1.53
C LYS A 397 6.53 28.41 1.14
N GLU A 398 7.55 29.11 1.63
CA GLU A 398 7.70 30.55 1.39
C GLU A 398 9.17 30.95 1.24
N ALA A 399 9.42 32.09 0.59
CA ALA A 399 10.75 32.69 0.54
C ALA A 399 11.02 33.51 1.82
N GLY A 400 12.29 33.58 2.23
CA GLY A 400 12.73 34.32 3.42
C GLY A 400 12.69 33.51 4.72
N HIS A 401 12.31 32.23 4.66
CA HIS A 401 12.34 31.33 5.80
C HIS A 401 13.73 30.72 5.99
N PRO A 402 14.26 30.66 7.23
CA PRO A 402 15.51 29.97 7.50
C PRO A 402 15.33 28.45 7.37
N VAL A 403 16.36 27.79 6.83
CA VAL A 403 16.41 26.34 6.67
C VAL A 403 17.51 25.78 7.57
N TYR A 404 17.18 24.74 8.32
CA TYR A 404 18.04 24.16 9.34
C TYR A 404 18.29 22.67 9.10
N LEU A 405 19.48 22.21 9.47
CA LEU A 405 19.86 20.80 9.63
C LEU A 405 19.74 20.41 11.10
N PHE A 406 18.84 19.48 11.36
CA PHE A 406 18.74 18.73 12.60
C PHE A 406 19.61 17.48 12.45
N SER A 407 20.71 17.42 13.22
CA SER A 407 21.59 16.27 13.28
C SER A 407 22.06 16.04 14.72
N ALA A 408 22.24 14.78 15.11
CA ALA A 408 22.68 14.46 16.45
C ALA A 408 24.13 14.92 16.66
N THR A 409 24.41 15.58 17.79
CA THR A 409 25.75 16.10 18.13
C THR A 409 26.78 14.99 18.33
N GLU A 410 26.31 13.80 18.72
CA GLU A 410 27.08 12.57 18.83
C GLU A 410 26.31 11.43 18.14
N PRO A 411 27.00 10.42 17.57
CA PRO A 411 26.35 9.29 16.91
C PRO A 411 25.81 8.27 17.93
N THR A 412 25.03 8.74 18.91
CA THR A 412 24.38 7.90 19.92
C THR A 412 22.86 7.91 19.72
N ALA A 413 22.23 6.77 20.00
CA ALA A 413 20.77 6.65 19.94
C ALA A 413 20.06 7.68 20.83
N LYS A 414 20.65 7.99 22.00
CA LYS A 414 20.12 9.01 22.91
C LYS A 414 20.09 10.39 22.25
N ALA A 415 21.19 10.84 21.65
CA ALA A 415 21.26 12.14 20.99
C ALA A 415 20.32 12.22 19.78
N VAL A 416 20.16 11.13 19.02
CA VAL A 416 19.18 11.04 17.93
C VAL A 416 17.74 11.19 18.46
N LYS A 417 17.37 10.46 19.52
CA LYS A 417 16.05 10.55 20.15
C LYS A 417 15.78 11.96 20.66
N GLU A 418 16.71 12.57 21.39
CA GLU A 418 16.57 13.95 21.88
C GLU A 418 16.39 14.96 20.74
N MET A 419 17.13 14.80 19.64
CA MET A 419 16.98 15.63 18.43
C MET A 419 15.59 15.46 17.81
N TRP A 420 15.10 14.23 17.63
CA TRP A 420 13.75 13.98 17.08
C TRP A 420 12.64 14.50 18.01
N GLU A 421 12.79 14.38 19.33
CA GLU A 421 11.86 14.94 20.31
C GLU A 421 11.80 16.47 20.19
N ASN A 422 12.95 17.13 20.10
CA ASN A 422 13.02 18.58 19.90
C ASN A 422 12.39 19.00 18.57
N PHE A 423 12.69 18.28 17.49
CA PHE A 423 12.09 18.52 16.17
C PHE A 423 10.57 18.37 16.20
N HIS A 424 10.06 17.27 16.77
CA HIS A 424 8.62 17.03 16.89
C HIS A 424 7.94 18.13 17.73
N ALA A 425 8.58 18.62 18.79
CA ALA A 425 8.07 19.74 19.57
C ALA A 425 7.96 21.05 18.76
N LEU A 426 8.84 21.27 17.78
CA LEU A 426 8.74 22.40 16.84
C LEU A 426 7.60 22.20 15.83
N CYS A 427 7.38 20.97 15.34
CA CYS A 427 6.22 20.64 14.52
C CYS A 427 4.91 20.96 15.25
N GLN A 428 4.78 20.54 16.51
CA GLN A 428 3.60 20.79 17.34
C GLN A 428 3.35 22.29 17.62
N LYS A 429 4.39 23.13 17.54
CA LYS A 429 4.27 24.59 17.64
C LYS A 429 3.94 25.27 16.30
N GLY A 430 3.89 24.52 15.20
CA GLY A 430 3.67 25.05 13.86
C GLY A 430 4.86 25.84 13.28
N ILE A 431 6.05 25.70 13.89
CA ILE A 431 7.30 26.37 13.51
C ILE A 431 7.88 25.71 12.26
N VAL A 432 7.85 24.38 12.18
CA VAL A 432 8.28 23.62 10.99
C VAL A 432 7.24 23.78 9.89
N LYS A 433 7.67 24.18 8.68
CA LYS A 433 6.82 24.38 7.50
C LYS A 433 7.00 23.33 6.43
N ALA A 434 8.23 22.84 6.29
CA ALA A 434 8.57 21.75 5.40
C ALA A 434 9.75 20.97 5.96
N ALA A 435 9.85 19.67 5.67
CA ALA A 435 10.93 18.85 6.17
C ALA A 435 11.27 17.66 5.26
N TRP A 436 12.54 17.26 5.30
CA TRP A 436 13.11 16.19 4.50
C TRP A 436 14.14 15.41 5.31
N ALA A 437 13.96 14.09 5.44
CA ALA A 437 14.96 13.20 6.03
C ALA A 437 16.11 12.98 5.03
N VAL A 438 17.35 13.20 5.47
CA VAL A 438 18.54 13.20 4.60
C VAL A 438 18.94 11.77 4.24
N GLU A 439 19.06 11.48 2.94
CA GLU A 439 19.48 10.15 2.43
C GLU A 439 20.79 10.26 1.63
N ASN A 440 20.75 10.84 0.42
CA ASN A 440 21.92 10.89 -0.49
C ASN A 440 22.73 12.20 -0.38
N GLY A 441 22.55 12.94 0.71
CA GLY A 441 23.25 14.20 0.99
C GLY A 441 22.31 15.40 1.17
N LEU A 442 22.86 16.51 1.67
CA LEU A 442 22.08 17.72 1.97
C LEU A 442 21.65 18.45 0.70
N ALA A 443 22.44 18.37 -0.38
CA ALA A 443 22.07 18.91 -1.68
C ALA A 443 20.80 18.25 -2.22
N GLU A 444 20.59 16.94 -1.99
CA GLU A 444 19.37 16.25 -2.41
C GLU A 444 18.14 16.82 -1.70
N ALA A 445 18.24 16.99 -0.38
CA ALA A 445 17.17 17.56 0.44
C ALA A 445 16.77 18.94 -0.09
N VAL A 446 17.71 19.87 -0.17
CA VAL A 446 17.45 21.23 -0.70
C VAL A 446 16.88 21.18 -2.12
N MET A 447 17.49 20.39 -3.00
CA MET A 447 17.04 20.26 -4.39
C MET A 447 15.59 19.79 -4.48
N LYS A 448 15.25 18.70 -3.80
CA LYS A 448 13.90 18.13 -3.85
C LYS A 448 12.87 19.02 -3.17
N MET A 449 13.19 19.63 -2.03
CA MET A 449 12.31 20.57 -1.32
C MET A 449 11.99 21.81 -2.17
N SER A 450 12.90 22.25 -3.04
CA SER A 450 12.70 23.40 -3.94
C SER A 450 11.74 23.15 -5.12
N PHE A 451 11.53 21.91 -5.57
CA PHE A 451 10.87 21.62 -6.85
C PHE A 451 9.38 21.97 -6.90
N GLY A 452 8.60 21.56 -5.90
CA GLY A 452 7.14 21.54 -5.95
C GLY A 452 6.52 22.93 -5.96
N ASN A 453 7.14 23.89 -5.29
CA ASN A 453 6.68 25.29 -5.24
C ASN A 453 7.61 26.26 -5.98
N GLU A 454 8.68 25.76 -6.60
CA GLU A 454 9.69 26.54 -7.32
C GLU A 454 10.34 27.63 -6.44
N ILE A 455 10.55 27.32 -5.17
CA ILE A 455 11.18 28.23 -4.19
C ILE A 455 12.66 27.90 -4.10
N GLY A 456 13.51 28.90 -4.37
CA GLY A 456 14.95 28.73 -4.34
C GLY A 456 15.52 28.65 -2.93
N PHE A 457 16.83 28.46 -2.88
CA PHE A 457 17.57 28.34 -1.63
C PHE A 457 18.96 28.96 -1.79
N ALA A 458 19.41 29.70 -0.78
CA ALA A 458 20.77 30.22 -0.71
C ALA A 458 21.43 29.75 0.59
N SER A 459 22.53 29.02 0.46
CA SER A 459 23.38 28.63 1.58
C SER A 459 23.98 29.84 2.28
N GLU A 460 23.95 29.83 3.61
CA GLU A 460 24.68 30.79 4.47
C GLU A 460 25.90 30.15 5.13
N ILE A 461 26.09 28.84 4.93
CA ILE A 461 27.25 28.13 5.45
C ILE A 461 28.39 28.15 4.43
N ASP A 462 29.59 28.47 4.93
CA ASP A 462 30.87 28.29 4.25
C ASP A 462 31.43 26.88 4.51
N TRP A 463 30.85 25.88 3.87
CA TRP A 463 31.38 24.51 3.84
C TRP A 463 32.13 24.25 2.55
N LYS A 464 33.05 23.28 2.57
CA LYS A 464 33.57 22.73 1.32
C LYS A 464 32.39 22.21 0.50
N ASP A 465 32.33 22.56 -0.80
CA ASP A 465 31.24 22.15 -1.69
C ASP A 465 30.95 20.64 -1.61
N SER A 466 32.00 19.81 -1.45
CA SER A 466 31.88 18.36 -1.30
C SER A 466 31.00 17.90 -0.12
N ALA A 467 30.87 18.69 0.95
CA ALA A 467 30.05 18.34 2.12
C ALA A 467 28.55 18.27 1.78
N TRP A 468 28.08 19.10 0.84
CA TRP A 468 26.69 19.07 0.37
C TRP A 468 26.34 17.77 -0.35
N PHE A 469 27.33 17.16 -1.01
CA PHE A 469 27.20 15.97 -1.84
C PHE A 469 27.74 14.69 -1.18
N THR A 470 28.03 14.75 0.12
CA THR A 470 28.50 13.61 0.90
C THR A 470 27.31 12.82 1.42
N GLN A 471 27.34 11.48 1.25
CA GLN A 471 26.34 10.60 1.84
C GLN A 471 26.47 10.61 3.37
N PHE A 472 25.40 10.96 4.08
CA PHE A 472 25.41 11.01 5.54
C PHE A 472 25.14 9.62 6.15
N TYR A 473 26.17 8.97 6.66
CA TYR A 473 26.07 7.66 7.32
C TYR A 473 25.59 7.73 8.78
N ASN A 474 24.48 8.45 9.04
CA ASN A 474 23.86 8.47 10.37
C ASN A 474 22.38 8.08 10.40
N GLY A 475 21.73 8.02 9.23
CA GLY A 475 20.37 7.52 9.07
C GLY A 475 19.27 8.35 9.75
N ALA A 476 19.57 9.53 10.30
CA ALA A 476 18.68 10.17 11.28
C ALA A 476 18.43 11.66 11.05
N SER A 477 19.20 12.29 10.17
CA SER A 477 19.22 13.75 10.04
C SER A 477 18.02 14.26 9.24
N ILE A 478 17.55 15.46 9.58
CA ILE A 478 16.39 16.10 8.94
C ILE A 478 16.78 17.53 8.54
N VAL A 479 16.50 17.91 7.30
CA VAL A 479 16.53 19.30 6.84
C VAL A 479 15.12 19.86 6.91
N ALA A 480 14.94 21.06 7.45
CA ALA A 480 13.62 21.66 7.58
C ALA A 480 13.62 23.17 7.39
N GLU A 481 12.56 23.67 6.76
CA GLU A 481 12.20 25.09 6.68
C GLU A 481 11.41 25.48 7.93
N LEU A 482 11.84 26.55 8.58
CA LEU A 482 11.24 27.04 9.82
C LEU A 482 10.71 28.47 9.64
N THR A 483 9.75 28.88 10.46
CA THR A 483 9.24 30.27 10.47
C THR A 483 10.16 31.27 11.14
N GLU A 484 11.06 30.80 11.99
CA GLU A 484 11.93 31.61 12.83
C GLU A 484 13.25 30.89 13.10
N ASP A 485 14.24 31.63 13.59
CA ASP A 485 15.52 31.06 13.99
C ASP A 485 15.37 30.24 15.29
N VAL A 486 16.09 29.13 15.37
CA VAL A 486 16.04 28.21 16.52
C VAL A 486 17.45 27.81 16.97
N ASP A 487 17.57 27.54 18.27
CA ASP A 487 18.79 26.98 18.85
C ASP A 487 18.82 25.44 18.69
N GLY A 488 20.01 24.85 18.77
CA GLY A 488 20.18 23.39 18.80
C GLY A 488 20.11 22.68 17.45
N ALA A 489 20.02 23.43 16.35
CA ALA A 489 20.15 22.95 14.99
C ALA A 489 21.13 23.84 14.19
N THR A 490 21.64 23.34 13.06
CA THR A 490 22.60 24.10 12.23
C THR A 490 21.86 24.85 11.12
N LYS A 491 21.90 26.17 11.11
CA LYS A 491 21.29 26.98 10.02
C LYS A 491 22.06 26.77 8.72
N LEU A 492 21.43 26.16 7.73
CA LEU A 492 21.99 25.90 6.40
C LEU A 492 21.95 27.14 5.52
N GLY A 493 20.88 27.92 5.61
CA GLY A 493 20.64 29.07 4.75
C GLY A 493 19.20 29.54 4.81
N THR A 494 18.74 30.18 3.73
CA THR A 494 17.42 30.80 3.66
C THR A 494 16.76 30.51 2.31
N THR A 495 15.44 30.27 2.31
CA THR A 495 14.65 30.14 1.08
C THR A 495 14.56 31.47 0.33
N THR A 496 14.46 31.44 -1.00
CA THR A 496 14.52 32.68 -1.81
C THR A 496 13.42 32.73 -2.87
N VAL A 497 13.09 33.96 -3.29
CA VAL A 497 12.12 34.22 -4.37
C VAL A 497 12.69 33.81 -5.73
N SER A 498 14.01 33.91 -5.91
CA SER A 498 14.66 33.44 -7.14
C SER A 498 14.53 31.93 -7.24
N ALA A 499 14.09 31.40 -8.38
CA ALA A 499 13.96 29.95 -8.60
C ALA A 499 15.33 29.28 -8.89
N VAL A 500 16.29 29.53 -7.98
CA VAL A 500 17.70 29.13 -8.08
C VAL A 500 18.13 28.50 -6.77
N ILE A 501 18.92 27.45 -6.87
CA ILE A 501 19.60 26.82 -5.73
C ILE A 501 21.06 27.23 -5.78
N LYS A 502 21.55 27.81 -4.68
CA LYS A 502 22.93 28.25 -4.51
C LYS A 502 23.57 27.57 -3.29
N LEU A 503 24.54 26.71 -3.56
CA LEU A 503 25.31 25.96 -2.56
C LEU A 503 26.78 26.36 -2.69
N GLY A 504 27.22 27.36 -1.92
CA GLY A 504 28.59 27.88 -2.03
C GLY A 504 28.85 28.48 -3.43
N ASN A 505 29.76 27.85 -4.18
CA ASN A 505 30.09 28.26 -5.55
C ASN A 505 29.21 27.60 -6.63
N GLU A 506 28.43 26.57 -6.28
CA GLU A 506 27.53 25.89 -7.20
C GLU A 506 26.18 26.62 -7.28
N GLU A 507 25.71 26.82 -8.51
CA GLU A 507 24.43 27.47 -8.80
C GLU A 507 23.72 26.77 -9.97
N ALA A 508 22.42 26.51 -9.79
CA ALA A 508 21.58 25.95 -10.84
C ALA A 508 20.12 26.43 -10.69
N THR A 509 19.43 26.58 -11.81
CA THR A 509 18.00 26.92 -11.79
C THR A 509 17.17 25.68 -11.43
N ILE A 510 16.06 25.87 -10.73
CA ILE A 510 15.14 24.76 -10.41
C ILE A 510 14.62 24.11 -11.68
N ALA A 511 14.27 24.90 -12.70
CA ALA A 511 13.77 24.40 -13.99
C ALA A 511 14.78 23.49 -14.70
N GLU A 512 16.06 23.86 -14.71
CA GLU A 512 17.14 23.03 -15.27
C GLU A 512 17.25 21.69 -14.53
N LEU A 513 17.29 21.71 -13.20
CA LEU A 513 17.43 20.49 -12.41
C LEU A 513 16.21 19.58 -12.53
N CYS A 514 14.99 20.14 -12.54
CA CYS A 514 13.78 19.35 -12.80
C CYS A 514 13.84 18.66 -14.17
N ALA A 515 14.24 19.38 -15.22
CA ALA A 515 14.34 18.82 -16.57
C ALA A 515 15.35 17.67 -16.64
N ILE A 516 16.52 17.82 -16.00
CA ILE A 516 17.51 16.73 -15.89
C ILE A 516 16.91 15.55 -15.12
N ASN A 517 16.27 15.82 -13.98
CA ASN A 517 15.78 14.80 -13.05
C ASN A 517 14.61 13.97 -13.59
N GLU A 518 13.69 14.59 -14.35
CA GLU A 518 12.60 13.90 -15.05
C GLU A 518 13.11 13.17 -16.31
N GLY A 519 14.11 13.73 -16.98
CA GLY A 519 14.69 13.16 -18.21
C GLY A 519 15.33 11.78 -18.04
N VAL A 520 15.75 11.39 -16.84
CA VAL A 520 16.41 10.09 -16.57
C VAL A 520 15.50 8.90 -16.90
N LEU A 521 14.21 8.97 -16.53
CA LEU A 521 13.26 7.87 -16.68
C LEU A 521 12.18 8.11 -17.73
N GLU A 522 12.16 9.29 -18.37
CA GLU A 522 11.12 9.68 -19.35
C GLU A 522 10.97 8.68 -20.51
N GLY A 523 12.07 8.08 -20.97
CA GLY A 523 12.05 7.07 -22.05
C GLY A 523 11.41 5.73 -21.65
N ILE A 524 11.19 5.49 -20.37
CA ILE A 524 10.59 4.24 -19.82
C ILE A 524 9.21 4.53 -19.23
N TYR A 525 9.11 5.59 -18.43
CA TYR A 525 7.90 6.02 -17.74
C TYR A 525 7.64 7.48 -18.08
N ALA A 526 7.01 7.72 -19.23
CA ALA A 526 6.74 9.06 -19.74
C ALA A 526 5.83 9.84 -18.78
N THR A 527 6.22 11.07 -18.49
CA THR A 527 5.41 12.06 -17.76
C THR A 527 4.63 12.96 -18.71
N ASN A 528 5.06 13.04 -19.97
CA ASN A 528 4.42 13.88 -20.98
C ASN A 528 3.61 13.06 -21.98
N ALA A 529 2.34 13.44 -22.18
CA ALA A 529 1.55 12.90 -23.27
C ALA A 529 1.95 13.57 -24.61
N PRO A 530 1.95 12.84 -25.74
CA PRO A 530 2.14 13.44 -27.07
C PRO A 530 0.91 14.28 -27.45
N ALA A 531 0.87 15.53 -26.99
CA ALA A 531 -0.20 16.47 -27.26
C ALA A 531 0.27 17.63 -28.15
N LYS A 532 -0.67 18.23 -28.90
CA LYS A 532 -0.44 19.44 -29.72
C LYS A 532 -1.29 20.59 -29.16
N GLY A 533 -0.66 21.73 -28.87
CA GLY A 533 -1.34 22.97 -28.43
C GLY A 533 -1.05 23.34 -26.97
N GLU A 534 -1.39 24.58 -26.60
CA GLU A 534 -1.36 25.04 -25.21
C GLU A 534 -2.61 24.57 -24.47
N THR A 535 -2.44 24.03 -23.26
CA THR A 535 -3.57 23.69 -22.39
C THR A 535 -3.93 24.92 -21.56
N PRO A 536 -5.19 25.39 -21.57
CA PRO A 536 -5.60 26.52 -20.75
C PRO A 536 -5.41 26.20 -19.26
N VAL A 537 -4.66 27.05 -18.56
CA VAL A 537 -4.52 26.95 -17.10
C VAL A 537 -5.77 27.58 -16.48
N PHE A 538 -6.59 26.77 -15.83
CA PHE A 538 -7.71 27.26 -15.03
C PHE A 538 -7.25 27.41 -13.58
N SER A 539 -7.39 28.61 -13.04
CA SER A 539 -7.29 28.86 -11.60
C SER A 539 -8.68 29.15 -11.05
N TYR A 540 -8.97 28.62 -9.87
CA TYR A 540 -10.21 28.89 -9.14
C TYR A 540 -9.85 29.32 -7.72
N ASP A 541 -10.05 30.59 -7.43
CA ASP A 541 -10.04 31.09 -6.07
C ASP A 541 -11.45 30.93 -5.49
N LYS A 542 -11.52 30.16 -4.39
CA LYS A 542 -12.71 29.79 -3.61
C LYS A 542 -13.89 30.77 -3.76
N GLY A 543 -14.95 30.35 -4.45
CA GLY A 543 -16.22 31.07 -4.51
C GLY A 543 -17.07 30.88 -3.25
N THR A 544 -18.15 31.65 -3.15
CA THR A 544 -19.18 31.48 -2.11
C THR A 544 -19.76 30.07 -2.16
N THR A 545 -19.53 29.29 -1.10
CA THR A 545 -20.21 28.01 -0.91
C THR A 545 -21.63 28.29 -0.44
N SER A 546 -22.61 27.80 -1.19
CA SER A 546 -24.02 27.93 -0.82
C SER A 546 -24.47 26.64 -0.15
N ALA A 547 -24.96 26.72 1.08
CA ALA A 547 -25.68 25.61 1.71
C ALA A 547 -27.12 25.56 1.16
N PRO A 548 -27.77 24.38 1.11
CA PRO A 548 -29.16 24.30 0.67
C PRO A 548 -30.06 25.20 1.52
N ALA A 549 -30.86 26.03 0.86
CA ALA A 549 -31.81 26.95 1.50
C ALA A 549 -32.93 26.20 2.23
N ILE A 550 -33.24 24.98 1.77
CA ILE A 550 -34.25 24.09 2.36
C ILE A 550 -33.52 22.95 3.08
N LYS A 551 -33.67 22.88 4.41
CA LYS A 551 -33.00 21.88 5.27
C LYS A 551 -33.88 20.67 5.63
N CYS A 552 -35.14 20.65 5.20
CA CYS A 552 -36.12 19.63 5.59
C CYS A 552 -36.29 18.50 4.57
N ALA A 553 -36.24 18.80 3.27
CA ALA A 553 -36.36 17.80 2.22
C ALA A 553 -34.98 17.18 1.93
N ARG A 554 -34.85 15.86 2.07
CA ARG A 554 -33.64 15.11 1.75
C ARG A 554 -33.88 14.34 0.44
N PRO A 555 -33.42 14.83 -0.71
CA PRO A 555 -33.60 14.11 -1.96
C PRO A 555 -32.84 12.78 -1.92
N LYS A 556 -33.45 11.72 -2.44
CA LYS A 556 -32.82 10.40 -2.53
C LYS A 556 -31.94 10.32 -3.77
N VAL A 557 -30.71 9.84 -3.59
CA VAL A 557 -29.71 9.65 -4.65
C VAL A 557 -29.38 8.17 -4.74
N LEU A 558 -29.78 7.54 -5.85
CA LEU A 558 -29.43 6.15 -6.12
C LEU A 558 -27.99 6.03 -6.62
N ILE A 559 -27.21 5.16 -6.00
CA ILE A 559 -25.82 4.86 -6.35
C ILE A 559 -25.71 3.37 -6.71
N PRO A 560 -25.81 2.98 -7.99
CA PRO A 560 -25.62 1.60 -8.40
C PRO A 560 -24.13 1.23 -8.37
N VAL A 561 -23.80 0.12 -7.73
CA VAL A 561 -22.44 -0.41 -7.56
C VAL A 561 -22.28 -1.65 -8.41
N PHE A 562 -21.53 -1.51 -9.50
CA PHE A 562 -21.16 -2.61 -10.38
C PHE A 562 -19.89 -3.30 -9.85
N PRO A 563 -19.67 -4.60 -10.13
CA PRO A 563 -18.41 -5.28 -9.84
C PRO A 563 -17.22 -4.47 -10.39
N GLY A 564 -16.30 -4.06 -9.50
CA GLY A 564 -15.16 -3.20 -9.84
C GLY A 564 -15.35 -1.69 -9.56
N THR A 565 -16.56 -1.26 -9.19
CA THR A 565 -16.81 0.08 -8.62
C THR A 565 -16.01 0.24 -7.33
N ASN A 566 -15.39 1.40 -7.14
CA ASN A 566 -14.58 1.67 -5.94
C ASN A 566 -14.77 3.07 -5.32
N CYS A 567 -15.49 3.98 -5.99
CA CYS A 567 -15.72 5.36 -5.52
C CYS A 567 -17.12 5.57 -4.88
N GLU A 568 -17.86 4.51 -4.58
CA GLU A 568 -19.26 4.59 -4.14
C GLU A 568 -19.41 5.23 -2.76
N TYR A 569 -18.47 5.00 -1.85
CA TYR A 569 -18.49 5.60 -0.51
C TYR A 569 -18.15 7.09 -0.56
N ASP A 570 -17.21 7.48 -1.42
CA ASP A 570 -16.86 8.89 -1.63
C ASP A 570 -18.02 9.66 -2.25
N SER A 571 -18.69 9.05 -3.23
CA SER A 571 -19.89 9.58 -3.88
C SER A 571 -21.05 9.75 -2.87
N ALA A 572 -21.31 8.72 -2.06
CA ALA A 572 -22.32 8.78 -1.00
C ALA A 572 -22.02 9.87 0.02
N LYS A 573 -20.77 9.96 0.51
CA LYS A 573 -20.33 10.97 1.47
C LYS A 573 -20.48 12.39 0.91
N ALA A 574 -20.15 12.60 -0.37
CA ALA A 574 -20.34 13.90 -1.03
C ALA A 574 -21.82 14.30 -1.09
N MET A 575 -22.70 13.36 -1.46
CA MET A 575 -24.14 13.60 -1.55
C MET A 575 -24.77 13.84 -0.18
N GLU A 576 -24.40 13.06 0.84
CA GLU A 576 -24.86 13.26 2.22
C GLU A 576 -24.42 14.60 2.79
N ASN A 577 -23.18 15.01 2.53
CA ASN A 577 -22.67 16.33 2.93
C ASN A 577 -23.44 17.48 2.24
N ALA A 578 -23.94 17.26 1.03
CA ALA A 578 -24.81 18.20 0.32
C ALA A 578 -26.27 18.19 0.82
N GLY A 579 -26.61 17.31 1.77
CA GLY A 579 -27.95 17.21 2.38
C GLY A 579 -28.86 16.14 1.77
N ALA A 580 -28.36 15.33 0.83
CA ALA A 580 -29.12 14.24 0.24
C ALA A 580 -29.13 12.98 1.14
N GLU A 581 -29.91 11.98 0.73
CA GLU A 581 -29.90 10.61 1.26
C GLU A 581 -29.35 9.68 0.17
N ALA A 582 -28.17 9.11 0.39
CA ALA A 582 -27.54 8.20 -0.56
C ALA A 582 -28.05 6.77 -0.36
N ASP A 583 -28.47 6.12 -1.45
CA ASP A 583 -28.93 4.72 -1.48
C ASP A 583 -27.98 3.90 -2.36
N ILE A 584 -27.08 3.15 -1.73
CA ILE A 584 -26.09 2.32 -2.41
C ILE A 584 -26.70 0.95 -2.72
N VAL A 585 -26.73 0.58 -4.00
CA VAL A 585 -27.31 -0.69 -4.45
C VAL A 585 -26.28 -1.51 -5.22
N VAL A 586 -25.91 -2.68 -4.69
CA VAL A 586 -25.00 -3.61 -5.36
C VAL A 586 -25.71 -4.36 -6.49
N ILE A 587 -25.13 -4.31 -7.68
CA ILE A 587 -25.59 -5.04 -8.86
C ILE A 587 -25.03 -6.46 -8.80
N ARG A 588 -25.93 -7.44 -8.72
CA ARG A 588 -25.58 -8.87 -8.65
C ARG A 588 -25.66 -9.49 -10.04
N ASN A 589 -24.65 -10.28 -10.39
CA ASN A 589 -24.50 -10.88 -11.72
C ASN A 589 -23.93 -12.31 -11.72
N LEU A 590 -23.98 -13.02 -10.59
CA LEU A 590 -23.56 -14.42 -10.50
C LEU A 590 -24.47 -15.38 -11.30
N SER A 591 -25.75 -15.03 -11.47
CA SER A 591 -26.73 -15.80 -12.22
C SER A 591 -27.65 -14.92 -13.06
N ALA A 592 -28.35 -15.51 -14.03
CA ALA A 592 -29.36 -14.79 -14.82
C ALA A 592 -30.48 -14.21 -13.94
N ASP A 593 -30.90 -14.95 -12.92
CA ASP A 593 -31.91 -14.50 -11.95
C ASP A 593 -31.41 -13.33 -11.10
N ASP A 594 -30.14 -13.31 -10.73
CA ASP A 594 -29.55 -12.18 -10.00
C ASP A 594 -29.49 -10.92 -10.85
N VAL A 595 -29.19 -11.05 -12.15
CA VAL A 595 -29.24 -9.93 -13.09
C VAL A 595 -30.66 -9.40 -13.22
N ALA A 596 -31.65 -10.27 -13.40
CA ALA A 596 -33.06 -9.89 -13.49
C ALA A 596 -33.54 -9.16 -12.22
N ARG A 597 -33.24 -9.72 -11.04
CA ARG A 597 -33.58 -9.08 -9.75
C ARG A 597 -32.85 -7.74 -9.55
N SER A 598 -31.61 -7.62 -10.01
CA SER A 598 -30.88 -6.34 -9.95
C SER A 598 -31.52 -5.28 -10.82
N VAL A 599 -31.96 -5.66 -12.04
CA VAL A 599 -32.70 -4.77 -12.94
C VAL A 599 -34.00 -4.29 -12.31
N GLU A 600 -34.80 -5.20 -11.75
CA GLU A 600 -36.06 -4.86 -11.07
C GLU A 600 -35.83 -3.93 -9.88
N THR A 601 -34.85 -4.25 -9.04
CA THR A 601 -34.49 -3.46 -7.86
C THR A 601 -34.06 -2.05 -8.27
N VAL A 602 -33.15 -1.92 -9.23
CA VAL A 602 -32.69 -0.61 -9.69
C VAL A 602 -33.82 0.18 -10.33
N ALA A 603 -34.65 -0.43 -11.19
CA ALA A 603 -35.79 0.26 -11.79
C ALA A 603 -36.75 0.82 -10.73
N SER A 604 -37.08 0.02 -9.69
CA SER A 604 -37.90 0.48 -8.56
C SER A 604 -37.23 1.64 -7.81
N LYS A 605 -35.93 1.51 -7.51
CA LYS A 605 -35.18 2.55 -6.79
C LYS A 605 -35.04 3.85 -7.56
N ILE A 606 -34.94 3.81 -8.90
CA ILE A 606 -34.97 5.00 -9.75
C ILE A 606 -36.33 5.71 -9.63
N ALA A 607 -37.44 4.96 -9.58
CA ALA A 607 -38.77 5.54 -9.41
C ALA A 607 -38.92 6.30 -8.07
N GLU A 608 -38.22 5.85 -7.03
CA GLU A 608 -38.24 6.46 -5.70
C GLU A 608 -37.22 7.61 -5.53
N SER A 609 -36.17 7.65 -6.36
CA SER A 609 -35.05 8.58 -6.23
C SER A 609 -35.23 9.85 -7.05
N GLN A 610 -34.64 10.96 -6.59
CA GLN A 610 -34.62 12.24 -7.33
C GLN A 610 -33.35 12.40 -8.16
N MET A 611 -32.34 11.57 -7.90
CA MET A 611 -31.08 11.58 -8.61
C MET A 611 -30.51 10.18 -8.78
N ILE A 612 -29.78 9.96 -9.87
CA ILE A 612 -28.88 8.82 -10.04
C ILE A 612 -27.45 9.35 -10.05
N PHE A 613 -26.57 8.74 -9.26
CA PHE A 613 -25.14 9.01 -9.30
C PHE A 613 -24.42 7.71 -9.67
N ILE A 614 -23.76 7.67 -10.83
CA ILE A 614 -22.91 6.54 -11.21
C ILE A 614 -21.45 6.84 -10.83
N PRO A 615 -20.90 6.12 -9.84
CA PRO A 615 -19.56 6.37 -9.30
C PRO A 615 -18.44 5.86 -10.24
N GLY A 616 -17.22 6.35 -9.99
CA GLY A 616 -16.01 5.86 -10.65
C GLY A 616 -15.58 4.45 -10.21
N GLY A 617 -14.65 3.88 -10.98
CA GLY A 617 -14.04 2.57 -10.73
C GLY A 617 -13.66 1.86 -12.04
N PHE A 618 -13.56 0.54 -11.97
CA PHE A 618 -13.17 -0.32 -13.08
C PHE A 618 -14.27 -1.37 -13.31
N SER A 619 -15.47 -0.93 -13.71
CA SER A 619 -16.60 -1.86 -13.85
C SER A 619 -16.29 -3.02 -14.82
N GLY A 620 -16.41 -4.25 -14.34
CA GLY A 620 -16.01 -5.45 -15.08
C GLY A 620 -14.49 -5.58 -15.34
N GLY A 621 -13.66 -4.84 -14.60
CA GLY A 621 -12.22 -4.77 -14.83
C GLY A 621 -11.84 -4.08 -16.14
N ASP A 622 -12.77 -3.31 -16.74
CA ASP A 622 -12.67 -2.71 -18.08
C ASP A 622 -12.41 -3.73 -19.22
N GLU A 623 -12.63 -5.03 -18.96
CA GLU A 623 -12.56 -6.12 -19.95
C GLU A 623 -13.97 -6.47 -20.49
N PRO A 624 -14.11 -7.00 -21.73
CA PRO A 624 -13.09 -7.17 -22.77
C PRO A 624 -12.89 -5.94 -23.69
N ASP A 625 -13.84 -5.01 -23.76
CA ASP A 625 -13.85 -3.92 -24.77
C ASP A 625 -13.83 -2.51 -24.15
N GLY A 626 -13.26 -2.35 -22.96
CA GLY A 626 -13.06 -1.06 -22.30
C GLY A 626 -14.10 -0.68 -21.24
N SER A 627 -13.89 0.50 -20.67
CA SER A 627 -14.65 1.05 -19.53
C SER A 627 -16.15 1.20 -19.79
N ALA A 628 -16.95 1.07 -18.73
CA ALA A 628 -18.40 1.33 -18.70
C ALA A 628 -19.30 0.41 -19.56
N LYS A 629 -18.75 -0.63 -20.22
CA LYS A 629 -19.56 -1.55 -21.04
C LYS A 629 -20.66 -2.25 -20.24
N PHE A 630 -20.35 -2.70 -19.01
CA PHE A 630 -21.35 -3.35 -18.17
C PHE A 630 -22.45 -2.36 -17.76
N ILE A 631 -22.06 -1.15 -17.34
CA ILE A 631 -22.97 -0.06 -16.98
C ILE A 631 -23.91 0.25 -18.16
N THR A 632 -23.35 0.52 -19.34
CA THR A 632 -24.15 0.85 -20.54
C THR A 632 -25.11 -0.27 -20.94
N SER A 633 -24.68 -1.54 -20.88
CA SER A 633 -25.56 -2.68 -21.14
C SER A 633 -26.71 -2.77 -20.14
N PHE A 634 -26.42 -2.53 -18.85
CA PHE A 634 -27.43 -2.56 -17.79
C PHE A 634 -28.48 -1.45 -17.98
N PHE A 635 -28.05 -0.23 -18.27
CA PHE A 635 -28.94 0.92 -18.50
C PHE A 635 -29.71 0.87 -19.83
N ARG A 636 -29.29 0.03 -20.78
CA ARG A 636 -30.06 -0.27 -22.01
C ARG A 636 -31.23 -1.23 -21.77
N ASN A 637 -31.30 -1.89 -20.62
CA ASN A 637 -32.45 -2.74 -20.29
C ASN A 637 -33.74 -1.91 -20.31
N PRO A 638 -34.83 -2.37 -20.97
CA PRO A 638 -36.06 -1.60 -21.12
C PRO A 638 -36.63 -1.05 -19.81
N ALA A 639 -36.61 -1.83 -18.73
CA ALA A 639 -37.16 -1.42 -17.44
C ALA A 639 -36.36 -0.28 -16.80
N VAL A 640 -35.02 -0.37 -16.84
CA VAL A 640 -34.14 0.69 -16.33
C VAL A 640 -34.25 1.94 -17.20
N LYS A 641 -34.18 1.77 -18.52
CA LYS A 641 -34.29 2.87 -19.49
C LYS A 641 -35.59 3.65 -19.30
N GLU A 642 -36.72 2.97 -19.16
CA GLU A 642 -38.01 3.62 -18.93
C GLU A 642 -38.00 4.50 -17.67
N GLN A 643 -37.42 4.01 -16.58
CA GLN A 643 -37.36 4.76 -15.32
C GLN A 643 -36.38 5.92 -15.37
N VAL A 644 -35.25 5.78 -16.09
CA VAL A 644 -34.33 6.90 -16.35
C VAL A 644 -35.01 7.98 -17.20
N THR A 645 -35.74 7.60 -18.26
CA THR A 645 -36.52 8.55 -19.07
C THR A 645 -37.56 9.28 -18.22
N LYS A 646 -38.31 8.57 -17.37
CA LYS A 646 -39.26 9.19 -16.44
C LYS A 646 -38.58 10.14 -15.45
N LEU A 647 -37.42 9.76 -14.92
CA LEU A 647 -36.65 10.60 -14.01
C LEU A 647 -36.25 11.92 -14.68
N LEU A 648 -35.62 11.86 -15.86
CA LEU A 648 -35.04 13.02 -16.52
C LEU A 648 -36.06 13.89 -17.26
N GLU A 649 -37.09 13.30 -17.87
CA GLU A 649 -38.02 14.02 -18.76
C GLU A 649 -39.37 14.34 -18.11
N GLN A 650 -39.75 13.68 -17.01
CA GLN A 650 -41.09 13.82 -16.40
C GLN A 650 -41.07 14.27 -14.94
N ARG A 651 -39.95 14.10 -14.24
CA ARG A 651 -39.82 14.36 -12.79
C ARG A 651 -38.78 15.42 -12.47
N ASP A 652 -38.18 16.04 -13.48
CA ASP A 652 -37.08 17.01 -13.35
C ASP A 652 -35.91 16.49 -12.48
N GLY A 653 -35.64 15.18 -12.55
CA GLY A 653 -34.58 14.53 -11.80
C GLY A 653 -33.20 14.72 -12.43
N LEU A 654 -32.16 14.37 -11.66
CA LEU A 654 -30.77 14.56 -12.06
C LEU A 654 -30.06 13.22 -12.30
N MET A 655 -29.05 13.24 -13.16
CA MET A 655 -28.13 12.13 -13.33
C MET A 655 -26.70 12.66 -13.43
N LEU A 656 -25.79 12.07 -12.66
CA LEU A 656 -24.36 12.42 -12.64
C LEU A 656 -23.54 11.15 -12.81
N GLY A 657 -22.58 11.18 -13.73
CA GLY A 657 -21.55 10.15 -13.91
C GLY A 657 -20.17 10.76 -13.70
N ILE A 658 -19.30 10.07 -12.95
CA ILE A 658 -17.91 10.50 -12.73
C ILE A 658 -16.97 9.36 -13.14
N CYS A 659 -15.96 9.69 -13.95
CA CYS A 659 -14.91 8.76 -14.41
C CYS A 659 -15.48 7.58 -15.21
N ASN A 660 -15.77 6.45 -14.55
CA ASN A 660 -16.33 5.25 -15.19
C ASN A 660 -17.85 5.36 -15.42
N GLY A 661 -18.52 6.20 -14.63
CA GLY A 661 -19.97 6.34 -14.60
C GLY A 661 -20.57 7.30 -15.60
#